data_AF-A0A2A2PXM8-F1
#
_entry.id   AF-A0A2A2PXM8-F1
#
_cell.length_a   1.000
_cell.length_b   1.000
_cell.length_c   1.000
_cell.angle_alpha   90.00
_cell.angle_beta   90.00
_cell.angle_gamma   90.00
#
_symmetry.space_group_name_H-M   'P 1'
#
loop_
_entity.id
_entity.type
_entity.pdbx_description
1 polymer ?
#
loop_
_entity_poly.entity_id
_entity_poly.type
_entity_poly.pdbx_seq_one_letter_code
_entity_poly.pdbx_strand_id
1 'polypeptide(L)'
;MKTLPLGRPLLLAGTVLLAAIVLHAAAEQTAVDPDPNGVLLKPIPDKLIVLTFDDAPASHATVVAPILKEMEFGGTIYVCDFDSFKTRKDWYLTYRQMIAMDAEGLEIGNHTLGHSSGYEPVMAMEDQVLAHGGPRMTTLCWPIYNVNWNDCPKLAAHGYTFGRGGHERPYRPTVDHPFDVPSFSIHDGVPIENFIKQAQQACQGQVVVFCFHGVPDMEHPPVSLEPSTFRAMMQYLKDNGYKCIAMRDLTEYIDPAKAATLPRTASGVKGAPPFMSRKDDKPFVAPARSEIREFSFPDLPPANVSKTGIRLTVPYATDVAKLAPNIKVSEGATVSPATGVGNDFTKPQTYTVTGQDGAIRKYVVTVNRTPVSKAKEMTGFTLTGSLSAAVSRNRIVIQMPKAGDVKALAPTFTLSPFATAVPASGTTLDFTKPQTYTITAQDKSTQTVTVAVVKSDKPNAFTWNKAGDGDWSEAASWSGNAAPESAGLADYILNFNPGGACIASNDLKEGFLLNQLVLGDRAGGLVLDGSGMTFTSGHAKNIAPVIHAGKCGRVDINVPLNLQDDLMVSTAPDKDPNCFLSFNGIISGPHALILNSSGDPNVAGINFHDVHFGILQINSSNTYSGGTLINGGKINVRKEDGLGTGTVTLDQFGTLSTESTIANPLVIQNGTLFHCSLSGSIKLNGTANLIGNCTISGGMSGAGGFTLHGTNGTYLNMVPGGTVTLEGTNTYTGPTTIFPGTLVVKKAAGLYNGDSAKWTPANITIHKAATLRLNVGGPGEFSGEQLGKLLGNLCTAVHENGLMGGSFLSLDTANASAPVIVSANITDSKGPGGGSFRFKKCGAGVMKLAGNNTYTGRTVLESGTLSVSSLNSFGKGKGRASSSLGAPGDIEAGEIFIGEEGRDGECSLIYTGPGETSDRVINLAGKNAAVTFDQSGTGLLKLTSSLLISGYGANKTIVLRGDTAGTGEIAGAIIDPHDRAGKASTSVVKSGSGTWTLSGANTHSGPTRVTQGVLSLSNARSLSDSTEIDISAGATLELNFTGEARVEKLFFDGKPQPAGRYDAKNSPEFIKGTGVLTKG
;
A
#
# COMPACT_ATOMS: atom_id res chain seq x y z
N MET A 1 -45.66 -83.58 15.88
CA MET A 1 -46.96 -82.98 16.24
C MET A 1 -46.71 -81.49 16.47
N LYS A 2 -47.30 -80.50 15.77
CA LYS A 2 -48.26 -80.44 14.63
C LYS A 2 -47.81 -79.28 13.70
N THR A 3 -47.92 -79.19 12.36
CA THR A 3 -48.67 -79.83 11.24
C THR A 3 -50.18 -79.57 11.23
N LEU A 4 -50.83 -78.91 10.26
CA LEU A 4 -50.57 -78.40 8.87
C LEU A 4 -51.68 -77.34 8.56
N PRO A 5 -51.98 -76.87 7.32
CA PRO A 5 -51.26 -76.71 6.05
C PRO A 5 -51.07 -75.20 5.67
N LEU A 6 -50.35 -74.71 4.65
CA LEU A 6 -50.13 -75.07 3.23
C LEU A 6 -51.24 -74.62 2.24
N GLY A 7 -50.91 -73.73 1.28
CA GLY A 7 -51.76 -73.27 0.17
C GLY A 7 -51.00 -72.32 -0.77
N ARG A 8 -51.20 -72.40 -2.10
CA ARG A 8 -50.44 -71.67 -3.15
C ARG A 8 -51.40 -70.89 -4.12
N PRO A 9 -50.94 -70.19 -5.18
CA PRO A 9 -51.50 -68.88 -5.56
C PRO A 9 -52.52 -68.94 -6.70
N LEU A 10 -53.09 -67.78 -7.06
CA LEU A 10 -53.53 -67.50 -8.43
C LEU A 10 -53.36 -66.02 -8.82
N LEU A 11 -53.88 -65.65 -10.00
CA LEU A 11 -53.36 -64.60 -10.88
C LEU A 11 -54.39 -63.49 -11.18
N LEU A 12 -53.87 -62.28 -11.38
CA LEU A 12 -54.32 -61.27 -12.38
C LEU A 12 -55.65 -60.49 -12.21
N ALA A 13 -55.61 -59.26 -12.73
CA ALA A 13 -56.70 -58.42 -13.27
C ALA A 13 -57.65 -57.67 -12.31
N GLY A 14 -58.22 -56.56 -12.83
CA GLY A 14 -59.50 -56.01 -12.35
C GLY A 14 -59.48 -54.64 -11.66
N THR A 15 -59.25 -53.56 -12.41
CA THR A 15 -59.55 -52.18 -11.96
C THR A 15 -61.05 -51.93 -11.79
N VAL A 16 -61.47 -51.18 -10.75
CA VAL A 16 -62.34 -49.97 -10.77
C VAL A 16 -63.01 -49.70 -9.39
N LEU A 17 -63.32 -48.41 -9.13
CA LEU A 17 -64.01 -47.80 -7.98
C LEU A 17 -63.13 -47.59 -6.72
N LEU A 18 -62.58 -46.42 -6.40
CA LEU A 18 -62.97 -44.99 -6.54
C LEU A 18 -63.95 -44.48 -5.45
N ALA A 19 -63.67 -43.28 -4.92
CA ALA A 19 -64.51 -42.43 -4.07
C ALA A 19 -64.82 -42.91 -2.61
N ALA A 20 -63.81 -42.87 -1.72
CA ALA A 20 -64.03 -42.79 -0.26
C ALA A 20 -62.90 -42.14 0.58
N ILE A 21 -61.75 -41.75 0.01
CA ILE A 21 -60.63 -41.11 0.75
C ILE A 21 -60.15 -39.86 -0.01
N VAL A 22 -60.96 -38.80 -0.01
CA VAL A 22 -60.58 -37.47 -0.51
C VAL A 22 -61.15 -36.40 0.44
N LEU A 23 -60.62 -36.37 1.67
CA LEU A 23 -60.76 -35.29 2.68
C LEU A 23 -60.00 -35.70 3.96
N HIS A 24 -58.69 -35.42 4.00
CA HIS A 24 -57.79 -35.25 5.18
C HIS A 24 -56.29 -35.36 4.78
N ALA A 25 -55.91 -34.75 3.65
CA ALA A 25 -54.51 -34.65 3.20
C ALA A 25 -54.25 -33.32 2.46
N ALA A 26 -54.82 -32.24 3.00
CA ALA A 26 -54.82 -30.91 2.37
C ALA A 26 -54.69 -29.80 3.45
N ALA A 27 -53.61 -29.85 4.24
CA ALA A 27 -53.37 -28.91 5.33
C ALA A 27 -51.87 -28.72 5.68
N GLU A 28 -50.98 -28.72 4.68
CA GLU A 28 -49.62 -28.19 4.86
C GLU A 28 -49.15 -27.49 3.56
N GLN A 29 -49.82 -26.37 3.25
CA GLN A 29 -49.37 -25.47 2.19
C GLN A 29 -48.10 -24.75 2.65
N THR A 30 -46.95 -25.18 2.12
CA THR A 30 -45.69 -24.43 2.23
C THR A 30 -45.84 -23.11 1.49
N ALA A 31 -46.11 -22.03 2.22
CA ALA A 31 -46.45 -20.72 1.66
C ALA A 31 -45.20 -20.05 1.05
N VAL A 32 -45.04 -20.24 -0.26
CA VAL A 32 -44.19 -19.38 -1.10
C VAL A 32 -44.72 -17.94 -1.04
N ASP A 33 -43.83 -16.96 -1.10
CA ASP A 33 -44.22 -15.56 -1.10
C ASP A 33 -45.15 -15.21 -2.28
N PRO A 34 -46.20 -14.40 -2.06
CA PRO A 34 -47.06 -13.93 -3.14
C PRO A 34 -46.27 -12.98 -4.07
N ASP A 35 -46.64 -12.99 -5.36
CA ASP A 35 -46.14 -12.05 -6.36
C ASP A 35 -47.27 -11.12 -6.84
N PRO A 36 -47.67 -10.11 -6.04
CA PRO A 36 -48.72 -9.16 -6.45
C PRO A 36 -48.26 -8.21 -7.57
N ASN A 37 -46.96 -8.12 -7.83
CA ASN A 37 -46.34 -7.18 -8.76
C ASN A 37 -45.94 -7.83 -10.10
N GLY A 38 -46.01 -9.17 -10.22
CA GLY A 38 -45.66 -9.92 -11.43
C GLY A 38 -44.14 -9.91 -11.73
N VAL A 39 -43.33 -9.88 -10.68
CA VAL A 39 -41.85 -9.82 -10.71
C VAL A 39 -41.24 -11.15 -11.20
N LEU A 40 -41.86 -12.29 -10.93
CA LEU A 40 -41.37 -13.60 -11.36
C LEU A 40 -41.73 -13.87 -12.82
N LEU A 41 -40.71 -14.05 -13.64
CA LEU A 41 -40.81 -14.59 -15.01
C LEU A 41 -41.02 -16.12 -14.98
N LYS A 42 -40.49 -16.79 -13.96
CA LYS A 42 -40.58 -18.23 -13.71
C LYS A 42 -40.59 -18.49 -12.20
N PRO A 43 -41.16 -19.61 -11.71
CA PRO A 43 -40.96 -20.03 -10.33
C PRO A 43 -39.47 -20.25 -10.02
N ILE A 44 -39.01 -19.73 -8.89
CA ILE A 44 -37.66 -20.00 -8.37
C ILE A 44 -37.59 -21.47 -7.92
N PRO A 45 -36.66 -22.29 -8.45
CA PRO A 45 -36.53 -23.68 -8.05
C PRO A 45 -35.87 -23.83 -6.68
N ASP A 46 -36.27 -24.87 -5.94
CA ASP A 46 -35.51 -25.37 -4.79
C ASP A 46 -34.04 -25.62 -5.19
N LYS A 47 -33.13 -25.40 -4.24
CA LYS A 47 -31.68 -25.55 -4.35
C LYS A 47 -30.99 -24.61 -5.37
N LEU A 48 -31.57 -23.45 -5.65
CA LEU A 48 -30.91 -22.36 -6.36
C LEU A 48 -30.01 -21.52 -5.43
N ILE A 49 -28.73 -21.40 -5.80
CA ILE A 49 -27.73 -20.59 -5.09
C ILE A 49 -27.06 -19.60 -6.06
N VAL A 50 -26.83 -18.38 -5.63
CA VAL A 50 -25.89 -17.45 -6.27
C VAL A 50 -24.57 -17.46 -5.49
N LEU A 51 -23.44 -17.58 -6.19
CA LEU A 51 -22.11 -17.50 -5.59
C LEU A 51 -21.46 -16.16 -5.97
N THR A 52 -21.02 -15.37 -4.99
CA THR A 52 -20.35 -14.07 -5.21
C THR A 52 -18.98 -14.03 -4.55
N PHE A 53 -18.03 -13.37 -5.22
CA PHE A 53 -16.62 -13.34 -4.86
C PHE A 53 -16.11 -11.91 -4.97
N ASP A 54 -15.83 -11.28 -3.83
CA ASP A 54 -15.63 -9.83 -3.72
C ASP A 54 -14.13 -9.43 -3.58
N ASP A 55 -13.82 -8.14 -3.67
CA ASP A 55 -12.49 -7.49 -3.63
C ASP A 55 -11.47 -7.80 -4.75
N ALA A 56 -11.80 -8.67 -5.71
CA ALA A 56 -10.89 -9.10 -6.78
C ALA A 56 -9.51 -9.71 -6.37
N PRO A 57 -9.31 -10.49 -5.29
CA PRO A 57 -8.04 -11.19 -5.08
C PRO A 57 -7.67 -12.17 -6.21
N ALA A 58 -6.38 -12.31 -6.50
CA ALA A 58 -5.85 -13.21 -7.53
C ALA A 58 -6.19 -14.70 -7.28
N SER A 59 -6.59 -15.06 -6.06
CA SER A 59 -7.14 -16.39 -5.75
C SER A 59 -8.45 -16.69 -6.49
N HIS A 60 -9.19 -15.68 -6.96
CA HIS A 60 -10.38 -15.90 -7.80
C HIS A 60 -10.02 -16.62 -9.11
N ALA A 61 -9.03 -16.12 -9.85
CA ALA A 61 -8.60 -16.75 -11.11
C ALA A 61 -7.73 -17.99 -10.92
N THR A 62 -7.00 -18.10 -9.79
CA THR A 62 -6.04 -19.19 -9.56
C THR A 62 -6.57 -20.36 -8.71
N VAL A 63 -7.68 -20.18 -7.99
CA VAL A 63 -8.29 -21.19 -7.12
C VAL A 63 -9.80 -21.33 -7.36
N VAL A 64 -10.56 -20.22 -7.30
CA VAL A 64 -12.03 -20.27 -7.38
C VAL A 64 -12.52 -20.71 -8.76
N ALA A 65 -12.13 -20.01 -9.83
CA ALA A 65 -12.61 -20.29 -11.18
C ALA A 65 -12.31 -21.73 -11.65
N PRO A 66 -11.10 -22.31 -11.42
CA PRO A 66 -10.86 -23.73 -11.66
C PRO A 66 -11.81 -24.67 -10.91
N ILE A 67 -12.13 -24.39 -9.63
CA ILE A 67 -13.05 -25.22 -8.83
C ILE A 67 -14.49 -25.09 -9.33
N LEU A 68 -14.98 -23.87 -9.60
CA LEU A 68 -16.33 -23.67 -10.11
C LEU A 68 -16.53 -24.36 -11.47
N LYS A 69 -15.54 -24.27 -12.35
CA LYS A 69 -15.51 -24.94 -13.66
C LYS A 69 -15.51 -26.46 -13.54
N GLU A 70 -14.73 -27.02 -12.61
CA GLU A 70 -14.73 -28.46 -12.28
C GLU A 70 -16.10 -28.94 -11.75
N MET A 71 -16.82 -28.08 -11.02
CA MET A 71 -18.15 -28.37 -10.47
C MET A 71 -19.30 -27.98 -11.41
N GLU A 72 -19.04 -27.46 -12.62
CA GLU A 72 -20.04 -26.93 -13.56
C GLU A 72 -20.95 -25.84 -12.93
N PHE A 73 -20.37 -24.98 -12.09
CA PHE A 73 -21.06 -23.93 -11.34
C PHE A 73 -20.78 -22.53 -11.92
N GLY A 74 -21.81 -21.69 -11.98
CA GLY A 74 -21.67 -20.25 -12.22
C GLY A 74 -21.35 -19.47 -10.93
N GLY A 75 -20.94 -18.21 -11.10
CA GLY A 75 -20.69 -17.28 -10.00
C GLY A 75 -20.25 -15.90 -10.50
N THR A 76 -20.35 -14.91 -9.63
CA THR A 76 -20.00 -13.50 -9.92
C THR A 76 -18.75 -13.07 -9.19
N ILE A 77 -17.76 -12.61 -9.94
CA ILE A 77 -16.54 -11.99 -9.45
C ILE A 77 -16.77 -10.47 -9.40
N TYR A 78 -16.97 -9.92 -8.20
CA TYR A 78 -17.17 -8.49 -7.97
C TYR A 78 -15.81 -7.79 -7.86
N VAL A 79 -15.52 -6.87 -8.81
CA VAL A 79 -14.19 -6.27 -8.95
C VAL A 79 -14.14 -4.78 -8.65
N CYS A 80 -13.13 -4.38 -7.88
CA CYS A 80 -12.79 -3.00 -7.49
C CYS A 80 -11.32 -2.68 -7.83
N ASP A 81 -10.86 -1.49 -7.49
CA ASP A 81 -9.43 -1.19 -7.36
C ASP A 81 -9.04 -0.58 -6.00
N PHE A 82 -7.94 -1.08 -5.45
CA PHE A 82 -7.16 -0.50 -4.36
C PHE A 82 -5.79 -0.02 -4.91
N ASP A 83 -5.03 0.76 -4.14
CA ASP A 83 -3.66 1.13 -4.56
C ASP A 83 -2.70 -0.09 -4.54
N SER A 84 -2.99 -1.07 -3.68
CA SER A 84 -2.42 -2.41 -3.77
C SER A 84 -2.85 -3.13 -5.06
N PHE A 85 -4.14 -3.17 -5.43
CA PHE A 85 -4.61 -3.73 -6.71
C PHE A 85 -3.87 -3.17 -7.93
N LYS A 86 -3.59 -1.86 -7.98
CA LYS A 86 -2.83 -1.22 -9.07
C LYS A 86 -1.39 -1.73 -9.19
N THR A 87 -0.78 -2.17 -8.08
CA THR A 87 0.68 -2.40 -7.99
C THR A 87 1.08 -3.86 -7.70
N ARG A 88 0.16 -4.66 -7.12
CA ARG A 88 0.31 -6.01 -6.57
C ARG A 88 -0.55 -7.05 -7.30
N LYS A 89 -0.30 -7.25 -8.61
CA LYS A 89 -0.95 -8.31 -9.40
C LYS A 89 -0.55 -9.75 -9.01
N ASP A 90 0.27 -9.90 -7.98
CA ASP A 90 0.49 -11.16 -7.27
C ASP A 90 -0.57 -11.47 -6.20
N TRP A 91 -1.31 -10.45 -5.74
CA TRP A 91 -2.41 -10.58 -4.77
C TRP A 91 -3.77 -10.24 -5.35
N TYR A 92 -3.85 -9.47 -6.44
CA TYR A 92 -5.10 -9.02 -7.08
C TYR A 92 -5.21 -9.40 -8.56
N LEU A 93 -6.45 -9.57 -9.02
CA LEU A 93 -6.79 -9.90 -10.41
C LEU A 93 -6.25 -8.89 -11.42
N THR A 94 -5.96 -9.39 -12.61
CA THR A 94 -5.59 -8.61 -13.79
C THR A 94 -6.78 -8.51 -14.74
N TYR A 95 -6.83 -7.50 -15.61
CA TYR A 95 -7.92 -7.39 -16.59
C TYR A 95 -7.96 -8.60 -17.56
N ARG A 96 -6.81 -9.22 -17.87
CA ARG A 96 -6.79 -10.46 -18.67
C ARG A 96 -7.33 -11.67 -17.92
N GLN A 97 -7.11 -11.77 -16.61
CA GLN A 97 -7.74 -12.79 -15.79
C GLN A 97 -9.26 -12.59 -15.70
N MET A 98 -9.74 -11.34 -15.60
CA MET A 98 -11.17 -11.01 -15.65
C MET A 98 -11.79 -11.42 -17.00
N ILE A 99 -11.17 -11.04 -18.13
CA ILE A 99 -11.59 -11.44 -19.48
C ILE A 99 -11.60 -12.96 -19.64
N ALA A 100 -10.59 -13.66 -19.12
CA ALA A 100 -10.52 -15.12 -19.18
C ALA A 100 -11.63 -15.80 -18.37
N MET A 101 -11.99 -15.27 -17.20
CA MET A 101 -13.09 -15.81 -16.39
C MET A 101 -14.46 -15.57 -17.03
N ASP A 102 -14.70 -14.41 -17.66
CA ASP A 102 -15.94 -14.16 -18.40
C ASP A 102 -16.07 -15.06 -19.65
N ALA A 103 -14.97 -15.23 -20.39
CA ALA A 103 -14.91 -16.17 -21.52
C ALA A 103 -15.07 -17.64 -21.12
N GLU A 104 -14.92 -17.98 -19.83
CA GLU A 104 -15.20 -19.31 -19.26
C GLU A 104 -16.58 -19.39 -18.56
N GLY A 105 -17.40 -18.34 -18.62
CA GLY A 105 -18.80 -18.33 -18.22
C GLY A 105 -19.12 -17.70 -16.86
N LEU A 106 -18.11 -17.32 -16.07
CA LEU A 106 -18.32 -16.56 -14.83
C LEU A 106 -18.73 -15.11 -15.15
N GLU A 107 -19.38 -14.42 -14.22
CA GLU A 107 -19.69 -12.99 -14.37
C GLU A 107 -18.57 -12.13 -13.79
N ILE A 108 -18.21 -11.04 -14.48
CA ILE A 108 -17.45 -9.92 -13.89
C ILE A 108 -18.45 -8.82 -13.50
N GLY A 109 -18.71 -8.69 -12.21
CA GLY A 109 -19.58 -7.68 -11.62
C GLY A 109 -18.79 -6.51 -11.03
N ASN A 110 -19.49 -5.43 -10.67
CA ASN A 110 -18.87 -4.19 -10.20
C ASN A 110 -18.75 -4.14 -8.66
N HIS A 111 -17.57 -3.82 -8.11
CA HIS A 111 -17.36 -3.49 -6.69
C HIS A 111 -16.76 -2.09 -6.47
N THR A 112 -16.91 -1.24 -7.49
CA THR A 112 -16.59 0.18 -7.58
C THR A 112 -15.11 0.57 -7.52
N LEU A 113 -14.82 1.74 -8.08
CA LEU A 113 -13.50 2.34 -8.07
C LEU A 113 -13.17 2.83 -6.65
N GLY A 114 -11.98 2.49 -6.14
CA GLY A 114 -11.55 2.85 -4.78
C GLY A 114 -12.43 2.26 -3.67
N HIS A 115 -13.16 1.16 -3.92
CA HIS A 115 -14.08 0.51 -2.96
C HIS A 115 -15.00 1.55 -2.27
N SER A 116 -15.54 2.47 -3.07
CA SER A 116 -16.30 3.66 -2.63
C SER A 116 -17.74 3.62 -3.14
N SER A 117 -18.73 3.87 -2.27
CA SER A 117 -20.16 3.82 -2.65
C SER A 117 -20.58 4.99 -3.54
N GLY A 118 -21.29 4.72 -4.65
CA GLY A 118 -21.98 5.72 -5.46
C GLY A 118 -21.90 5.48 -6.97
N TYR A 119 -22.67 6.24 -7.75
CA TYR A 119 -22.77 6.10 -9.21
C TYR A 119 -21.42 6.31 -9.91
N GLU A 120 -20.70 7.41 -9.65
CA GLU A 120 -19.45 7.71 -10.35
C GLU A 120 -18.35 6.64 -10.10
N PRO A 121 -18.13 6.13 -8.86
CA PRO A 121 -17.26 4.96 -8.63
C PRO A 121 -17.68 3.69 -9.38
N VAL A 122 -18.98 3.39 -9.50
CA VAL A 122 -19.46 2.25 -10.30
C VAL A 122 -19.12 2.49 -11.77
N MET A 123 -19.42 3.67 -12.31
CA MET A 123 -19.12 4.01 -13.71
C MET A 123 -17.62 3.92 -14.01
N ALA A 124 -16.76 4.47 -13.16
CA ALA A 124 -15.34 4.54 -13.44
C ALA A 124 -14.65 3.16 -13.42
N MET A 125 -15.07 2.23 -12.55
CA MET A 125 -14.54 0.85 -12.55
C MET A 125 -14.97 0.07 -13.80
N GLU A 126 -16.22 0.25 -14.20
CA GLU A 126 -16.77 -0.32 -15.44
C GLU A 126 -16.03 0.21 -16.67
N ASP A 127 -15.75 1.52 -16.74
CA ASP A 127 -14.98 2.12 -17.82
C ASP A 127 -13.54 1.61 -17.87
N GLN A 128 -12.90 1.38 -16.73
CA GLN A 128 -11.57 0.76 -16.70
C GLN A 128 -11.59 -0.67 -17.25
N VAL A 129 -12.57 -1.49 -16.89
CA VAL A 129 -12.68 -2.86 -17.41
C VAL A 129 -12.98 -2.85 -18.91
N LEU A 130 -13.91 -2.02 -19.38
CA LEU A 130 -14.22 -1.87 -20.82
C LEU A 130 -13.01 -1.35 -21.62
N ALA A 131 -12.25 -0.37 -21.10
CA ALA A 131 -11.05 0.15 -21.76
C ALA A 131 -9.91 -0.89 -21.87
N HIS A 132 -9.90 -1.92 -21.02
CA HIS A 132 -8.97 -3.05 -21.13
C HIS A 132 -9.51 -4.23 -21.96
N GLY A 133 -10.68 -4.10 -22.59
CA GLY A 133 -11.32 -5.13 -23.40
C GLY A 133 -12.15 -6.14 -22.60
N GLY A 134 -12.53 -5.82 -21.37
CA GLY A 134 -13.41 -6.61 -20.52
C GLY A 134 -14.91 -6.44 -20.82
N PRO A 135 -15.76 -7.23 -20.13
CA PRO A 135 -17.19 -7.27 -20.41
C PRO A 135 -17.96 -6.06 -19.86
N ARG A 136 -19.18 -5.90 -20.40
CA ARG A 136 -20.23 -5.00 -19.87
C ARG A 136 -20.68 -5.49 -18.49
N MET A 137 -20.39 -4.73 -17.44
CA MET A 137 -20.95 -4.98 -16.10
C MET A 137 -22.46 -4.69 -16.05
N THR A 138 -23.22 -5.55 -15.37
CA THR A 138 -24.68 -5.43 -15.19
C THR A 138 -25.19 -5.76 -13.79
N THR A 139 -24.32 -6.19 -12.88
CA THR A 139 -24.61 -6.28 -11.43
C THR A 139 -23.50 -5.65 -10.60
N LEU A 140 -23.81 -5.26 -9.37
CA LEU A 140 -22.82 -4.75 -8.41
C LEU A 140 -22.90 -5.41 -7.03
N CYS A 141 -21.85 -5.29 -6.24
CA CYS A 141 -21.93 -5.36 -4.79
C CYS A 141 -21.59 -3.98 -4.21
N TRP A 142 -22.36 -3.52 -3.21
CA TRP A 142 -22.07 -2.27 -2.52
C TRP A 142 -20.91 -2.46 -1.53
N PRO A 143 -19.82 -1.67 -1.63
CA PRO A 143 -18.75 -1.63 -0.62
C PRO A 143 -19.30 -1.50 0.80
N ILE A 144 -18.82 -2.34 1.72
CA ILE A 144 -19.29 -2.48 3.11
C ILE A 144 -20.82 -2.52 3.29
N TYR A 145 -21.56 -3.03 2.30
CA TYR A 145 -23.03 -3.10 2.28
C TYR A 145 -23.75 -1.74 2.36
N ASN A 146 -23.05 -0.65 2.00
CA ASN A 146 -23.60 0.70 2.05
C ASN A 146 -24.34 1.08 0.74
N VAL A 147 -25.63 0.72 0.67
CA VAL A 147 -26.52 0.93 -0.49
C VAL A 147 -26.84 2.42 -0.71
N ASN A 148 -26.38 3.01 -1.82
CA ASN A 148 -26.78 4.38 -2.19
C ASN A 148 -28.12 4.39 -2.96
N TRP A 149 -29.21 4.50 -2.21
CA TRP A 149 -30.58 4.59 -2.71
C TRP A 149 -30.85 5.73 -3.71
N ASN A 150 -30.08 6.81 -3.67
CA ASN A 150 -30.25 7.94 -4.61
C ASN A 150 -29.69 7.62 -6.01
N ASP A 151 -28.82 6.60 -6.12
CA ASP A 151 -28.20 6.18 -7.38
C ASP A 151 -28.88 4.96 -8.00
N CYS A 152 -29.65 4.17 -7.23
CA CYS A 152 -30.36 2.99 -7.73
C CYS A 152 -31.22 3.26 -9.00
N PRO A 153 -31.99 4.37 -9.11
CA PRO A 153 -32.72 4.69 -10.33
C PRO A 153 -31.82 4.99 -11.54
N LYS A 154 -30.63 5.59 -11.30
CA LYS A 154 -29.64 5.85 -12.34
C LYS A 154 -29.00 4.56 -12.83
N LEU A 155 -28.62 3.69 -11.88
CA LEU A 155 -28.04 2.37 -12.17
C LEU A 155 -29.02 1.51 -12.98
N ALA A 156 -30.30 1.49 -12.62
CA ALA A 156 -31.36 0.82 -13.38
C ALA A 156 -31.51 1.39 -14.80
N ALA A 157 -31.56 2.72 -14.95
CA ALA A 157 -31.62 3.38 -16.27
C ALA A 157 -30.36 3.13 -17.13
N HIS A 158 -29.23 2.86 -16.49
CA HIS A 158 -27.94 2.50 -17.12
C HIS A 158 -27.78 0.97 -17.33
N GLY A 159 -28.82 0.18 -17.09
CA GLY A 159 -28.84 -1.25 -17.39
C GLY A 159 -28.17 -2.15 -16.35
N TYR A 160 -27.95 -1.68 -15.11
CA TYR A 160 -27.73 -2.58 -13.99
C TYR A 160 -29.05 -3.26 -13.59
N THR A 161 -28.94 -4.52 -13.16
CA THR A 161 -30.08 -5.39 -12.85
C THR A 161 -30.15 -5.74 -11.37
N PHE A 162 -29.02 -6.06 -10.74
CA PHE A 162 -28.95 -6.45 -9.33
C PHE A 162 -27.78 -5.79 -8.58
N GLY A 163 -27.95 -5.57 -7.28
CA GLY A 163 -26.98 -4.99 -6.36
C GLY A 163 -27.01 -5.72 -5.00
N ARG A 164 -25.88 -6.26 -4.53
CA ARG A 164 -25.79 -7.00 -3.26
C ARG A 164 -25.56 -6.07 -2.06
N GLY A 165 -26.34 -6.25 -0.98
CA GLY A 165 -26.44 -5.30 0.14
C GLY A 165 -26.47 -5.89 1.57
N GLY A 166 -26.11 -7.17 1.75
CA GLY A 166 -25.82 -7.74 3.08
C GLY A 166 -26.98 -8.51 3.73
N HIS A 167 -27.49 -8.05 4.87
CA HIS A 167 -28.61 -8.61 5.66
C HIS A 167 -28.51 -10.02 6.30
N GLU A 168 -27.55 -10.89 5.93
CA GLU A 168 -27.39 -12.24 6.53
C GLU A 168 -28.67 -13.10 6.54
N ARG A 169 -29.36 -13.15 5.39
CA ARG A 169 -30.57 -13.97 5.15
C ARG A 169 -30.73 -14.32 3.66
N PRO A 170 -31.63 -15.24 3.28
CA PRO A 170 -31.99 -15.49 1.88
C PRO A 170 -32.68 -14.29 1.22
N TYR A 171 -32.51 -14.16 -0.09
CA TYR A 171 -33.20 -13.20 -0.96
C TYR A 171 -34.60 -13.72 -1.32
N ARG A 172 -35.59 -12.82 -1.25
CA ARG A 172 -37.01 -13.10 -1.53
C ARG A 172 -37.47 -12.19 -2.68
N PRO A 173 -37.40 -12.65 -3.95
CA PRO A 173 -37.48 -11.79 -5.14
C PRO A 173 -38.74 -10.94 -5.31
N THR A 174 -39.87 -11.34 -4.72
CA THR A 174 -41.15 -10.59 -4.82
C THR A 174 -41.33 -9.52 -3.74
N VAL A 175 -40.35 -9.41 -2.84
CA VAL A 175 -40.41 -8.60 -1.60
C VAL A 175 -39.19 -7.69 -1.45
N ASP A 176 -38.01 -8.21 -1.77
CA ASP A 176 -36.71 -7.56 -1.57
C ASP A 176 -36.28 -6.79 -2.83
N HIS A 177 -35.77 -5.57 -2.66
CA HIS A 177 -35.36 -4.70 -3.76
C HIS A 177 -34.12 -5.26 -4.49
N PRO A 178 -34.07 -5.28 -5.83
CA PRO A 178 -33.00 -5.94 -6.57
C PRO A 178 -31.65 -5.22 -6.45
N PHE A 179 -31.60 -3.95 -6.07
CA PHE A 179 -30.34 -3.25 -5.74
C PHE A 179 -29.91 -3.39 -4.27
N ASP A 180 -30.63 -4.19 -3.49
CA ASP A 180 -30.32 -4.48 -2.10
C ASP A 180 -30.59 -5.97 -1.79
N VAL A 181 -29.89 -6.85 -2.51
CA VAL A 181 -30.02 -8.31 -2.43
C VAL A 181 -29.36 -8.83 -1.15
N PRO A 182 -30.12 -9.55 -0.29
CA PRO A 182 -29.59 -10.27 0.87
C PRO A 182 -28.59 -11.37 0.49
N SER A 183 -27.63 -11.60 1.37
CA SER A 183 -26.58 -12.61 1.23
C SER A 183 -26.01 -13.01 2.60
N PHE A 184 -25.37 -14.18 2.66
CA PHE A 184 -24.61 -14.65 3.82
C PHE A 184 -23.10 -14.54 3.56
N SER A 185 -22.35 -13.99 4.51
CA SER A 185 -20.90 -13.84 4.43
C SER A 185 -20.18 -15.11 4.91
N ILE A 186 -19.30 -15.69 4.09
CA ILE A 186 -18.61 -16.95 4.36
C ILE A 186 -17.08 -16.76 4.37
N HIS A 187 -16.46 -17.13 5.49
CA HIS A 187 -15.01 -17.07 5.74
C HIS A 187 -14.62 -18.09 6.82
N ASP A 188 -13.32 -18.32 7.08
CA ASP A 188 -12.86 -19.32 8.08
C ASP A 188 -13.35 -19.07 9.53
N GLY A 189 -13.93 -17.90 9.82
CA GLY A 189 -14.57 -17.60 11.11
C GLY A 189 -16.00 -18.12 11.26
N VAL A 190 -16.64 -18.61 10.19
CA VAL A 190 -18.04 -19.06 10.19
C VAL A 190 -18.10 -20.57 10.47
N PRO A 191 -18.87 -21.03 11.49
CA PRO A 191 -19.11 -22.45 11.71
C PRO A 191 -19.74 -23.11 10.49
N ILE A 192 -19.23 -24.30 10.10
CA ILE A 192 -19.66 -24.96 8.87
C ILE A 192 -21.13 -25.40 8.90
N GLU A 193 -21.66 -25.62 10.11
CA GLU A 193 -23.07 -25.89 10.36
C GLU A 193 -23.97 -24.71 9.97
N ASN A 194 -23.43 -23.48 9.95
CA ASN A 194 -24.18 -22.31 9.48
C ASN A 194 -24.25 -22.31 7.95
N PHE A 195 -23.14 -22.52 7.23
CA PHE A 195 -23.14 -22.69 5.77
C PHE A 195 -24.14 -23.77 5.32
N ILE A 196 -24.16 -24.92 6.01
CA ILE A 196 -25.12 -26.01 5.76
C ILE A 196 -26.57 -25.55 5.97
N LYS A 197 -26.90 -24.93 7.11
CA LYS A 197 -28.27 -24.42 7.40
C LYS A 197 -28.68 -23.30 6.45
N GLN A 198 -27.74 -22.50 5.98
CA GLN A 198 -27.96 -21.40 5.04
C GLN A 198 -28.26 -21.95 3.65
N ALA A 199 -27.48 -22.92 3.15
CA ALA A 199 -27.74 -23.59 1.88
C ALA A 199 -29.12 -24.29 1.87
N GLN A 200 -29.51 -24.88 3.01
CA GLN A 200 -30.82 -25.54 3.16
C GLN A 200 -32.03 -24.58 3.13
N GLN A 201 -31.81 -23.26 3.22
CA GLN A 201 -32.86 -22.25 3.03
C GLN A 201 -33.15 -21.91 1.56
N ALA A 202 -32.40 -22.47 0.59
CA ALA A 202 -32.71 -22.36 -0.84
C ALA A 202 -33.92 -23.24 -1.19
N CYS A 203 -35.11 -22.84 -0.76
CA CYS A 203 -36.37 -23.54 -1.01
C CYS A 203 -37.56 -22.59 -0.96
N GLN A 204 -38.76 -23.07 -1.34
CA GLN A 204 -40.02 -22.31 -1.20
C GLN A 204 -39.99 -20.92 -1.87
N GLY A 205 -39.32 -20.82 -3.02
CA GLY A 205 -39.21 -19.57 -3.79
C GLY A 205 -38.06 -18.65 -3.39
N GLN A 206 -37.25 -19.02 -2.40
CA GLN A 206 -36.15 -18.20 -1.87
C GLN A 206 -34.82 -18.54 -2.58
N VAL A 207 -33.97 -17.51 -2.75
CA VAL A 207 -32.62 -17.66 -3.31
C VAL A 207 -31.59 -17.45 -2.21
N VAL A 208 -30.63 -18.36 -2.09
CA VAL A 208 -29.49 -18.20 -1.17
C VAL A 208 -28.32 -17.60 -1.93
N VAL A 209 -27.80 -16.48 -1.44
CA VAL A 209 -26.62 -15.81 -2.00
C VAL A 209 -25.46 -15.96 -1.02
N PHE A 210 -24.39 -16.63 -1.42
CA PHE A 210 -23.17 -16.76 -0.62
C PHE A 210 -22.11 -15.78 -1.10
N CYS A 211 -21.58 -14.98 -0.17
CA CYS A 211 -20.46 -14.09 -0.37
C CYS A 211 -19.17 -14.71 0.18
N PHE A 212 -18.14 -14.71 -0.67
CA PHE A 212 -16.76 -15.00 -0.32
C PHE A 212 -15.90 -13.78 -0.67
N HIS A 213 -14.77 -13.59 0.00
CA HIS A 213 -13.75 -12.64 -0.44
C HIS A 213 -12.66 -13.43 -1.20
N GLY A 214 -11.38 -13.33 -0.83
CA GLY A 214 -10.34 -14.20 -1.38
C GLY A 214 -10.37 -15.64 -0.84
N VAL A 215 -9.95 -16.59 -1.69
CA VAL A 215 -9.83 -18.03 -1.36
C VAL A 215 -8.39 -18.55 -1.62
N PRO A 216 -7.38 -18.16 -0.81
CA PRO A 216 -7.45 -17.28 0.34
C PRO A 216 -7.34 -15.80 -0.07
N ASP A 217 -7.81 -14.92 0.80
CA ASP A 217 -7.40 -13.52 0.82
C ASP A 217 -6.03 -13.42 1.51
N MET A 218 -5.18 -12.55 0.97
CA MET A 218 -3.80 -12.30 1.42
C MET A 218 -3.61 -10.90 2.01
N GLU A 219 -4.47 -9.93 1.69
CA GLU A 219 -4.46 -8.57 2.25
C GLU A 219 -5.45 -8.46 3.43
N HIS A 220 -6.56 -9.21 3.36
CA HIS A 220 -7.64 -9.23 4.36
C HIS A 220 -7.82 -10.61 5.06
N PRO A 221 -6.85 -11.10 5.87
CA PRO A 221 -6.96 -12.38 6.58
C PRO A 221 -8.27 -12.67 7.34
N PRO A 222 -8.98 -11.70 7.97
CA PRO A 222 -10.22 -11.99 8.71
C PRO A 222 -11.37 -12.53 7.85
N VAL A 223 -11.46 -12.12 6.59
CA VAL A 223 -12.51 -12.54 5.62
C VAL A 223 -12.03 -13.62 4.63
N SER A 224 -10.80 -14.10 4.83
CA SER A 224 -10.16 -15.14 4.04
C SER A 224 -10.83 -16.51 4.26
N LEU A 225 -10.81 -17.37 3.23
CA LEU A 225 -11.26 -18.76 3.32
C LEU A 225 -10.20 -19.73 2.78
N GLU A 226 -9.93 -20.81 3.50
CA GLU A 226 -9.01 -21.87 3.10
C GLU A 226 -9.49 -22.60 1.83
N PRO A 227 -8.63 -22.75 0.78
CA PRO A 227 -8.96 -23.44 -0.47
C PRO A 227 -9.56 -24.85 -0.33
N SER A 228 -9.06 -25.67 0.60
CA SER A 228 -9.59 -27.01 0.86
C SER A 228 -10.98 -26.98 1.50
N THR A 229 -11.25 -26.01 2.37
CA THR A 229 -12.56 -25.78 2.96
C THR A 229 -13.57 -25.26 1.93
N PHE A 230 -13.16 -24.32 1.06
CA PHE A 230 -13.97 -23.89 -0.08
C PHE A 230 -14.29 -25.05 -1.05
N ARG A 231 -13.29 -25.87 -1.42
CA ARG A 231 -13.52 -27.06 -2.25
C ARG A 231 -14.52 -28.03 -1.62
N ALA A 232 -14.44 -28.28 -0.31
CA ALA A 232 -15.40 -29.11 0.40
C ALA A 232 -16.82 -28.52 0.42
N MET A 233 -16.95 -27.19 0.57
CA MET A 233 -18.23 -26.48 0.45
C MET A 233 -18.84 -26.65 -0.93
N MET A 234 -18.06 -26.46 -2.00
CA MET A 234 -18.56 -26.64 -3.38
C MET A 234 -18.92 -28.10 -3.69
N GLN A 235 -18.12 -29.06 -3.21
CA GLN A 235 -18.43 -30.49 -3.34
C GLN A 235 -19.74 -30.85 -2.63
N TYR A 236 -19.98 -30.35 -1.41
CA TYR A 236 -21.23 -30.57 -0.68
C TYR A 236 -22.46 -30.07 -1.45
N LEU A 237 -22.35 -28.92 -2.13
CA LEU A 237 -23.41 -28.40 -2.99
C LEU A 237 -23.63 -29.28 -4.23
N LYS A 238 -22.56 -29.77 -4.85
CA LYS A 238 -22.63 -30.68 -6.02
C LYS A 238 -23.25 -32.03 -5.64
N ASP A 239 -22.79 -32.63 -4.55
CA ASP A 239 -23.24 -33.93 -4.03
C ASP A 239 -24.72 -33.93 -3.62
N ASN A 240 -25.25 -32.78 -3.19
CA ASN A 240 -26.65 -32.57 -2.85
C ASN A 240 -27.49 -31.97 -4.00
N GLY A 241 -26.93 -31.81 -5.21
CA GLY A 241 -27.67 -31.41 -6.40
C GLY A 241 -28.13 -29.96 -6.44
N TYR A 242 -27.35 -29.02 -5.89
CA TYR A 242 -27.63 -27.58 -5.98
C TYR A 242 -27.29 -27.01 -7.38
N LYS A 243 -28.08 -26.03 -7.85
CA LYS A 243 -27.77 -25.21 -9.05
C LYS A 243 -27.11 -23.91 -8.57
N CYS A 244 -25.81 -23.76 -8.80
CA CYS A 244 -25.08 -22.51 -8.53
C CYS A 244 -24.95 -21.66 -9.81
N ILE A 245 -25.33 -20.39 -9.72
CA ILE A 245 -25.36 -19.43 -10.84
C ILE A 245 -24.63 -18.12 -10.50
N ALA A 246 -24.39 -17.29 -11.53
CA ALA A 246 -24.00 -15.90 -11.35
C ALA A 246 -25.24 -15.01 -11.06
N MET A 247 -25.02 -13.84 -10.49
CA MET A 247 -26.06 -12.85 -10.19
C MET A 247 -26.78 -12.38 -11.47
N ARG A 248 -26.07 -12.20 -12.60
CA ARG A 248 -26.68 -11.87 -13.91
C ARG A 248 -27.73 -12.90 -14.35
N ASP A 249 -27.56 -14.16 -13.98
CA ASP A 249 -28.44 -15.26 -14.40
C ASP A 249 -29.79 -15.26 -13.65
N LEU A 250 -29.95 -14.46 -12.58
CA LEU A 250 -31.25 -14.24 -11.94
C LEU A 250 -32.29 -13.62 -12.89
N THR A 251 -31.84 -12.96 -13.96
CA THR A 251 -32.71 -12.50 -15.05
C THR A 251 -33.43 -13.64 -15.80
N GLU A 252 -33.02 -14.90 -15.62
CA GLU A 252 -33.74 -16.09 -16.12
C GLU A 252 -35.10 -16.31 -15.40
N TYR A 253 -35.24 -15.74 -14.19
CA TYR A 253 -36.36 -15.97 -13.27
C TYR A 253 -37.09 -14.69 -12.84
N ILE A 254 -36.40 -13.54 -12.82
CA ILE A 254 -36.83 -12.28 -12.18
C ILE A 254 -36.79 -11.14 -13.20
N ASP A 255 -37.86 -10.34 -13.25
CA ASP A 255 -37.96 -9.09 -14.00
C ASP A 255 -37.33 -7.94 -13.17
N PRO A 256 -36.12 -7.45 -13.50
CA PRO A 256 -35.43 -6.48 -12.64
C PRO A 256 -36.11 -5.11 -12.66
N ALA A 257 -36.80 -4.76 -13.76
CA ALA A 257 -37.49 -3.48 -13.90
C ALA A 257 -38.74 -3.41 -13.00
N LYS A 258 -39.48 -4.52 -12.87
CA LYS A 258 -40.56 -4.62 -11.88
C LYS A 258 -40.02 -4.76 -10.46
N ALA A 259 -38.97 -5.54 -10.25
CA ALA A 259 -38.37 -5.70 -8.92
C ALA A 259 -37.87 -4.34 -8.37
N ALA A 260 -37.38 -3.44 -9.22
CA ALA A 260 -37.00 -2.07 -8.84
C ALA A 260 -38.17 -1.16 -8.41
N THR A 261 -39.41 -1.65 -8.39
CA THR A 261 -40.58 -0.97 -7.79
C THR A 261 -40.89 -1.42 -6.35
N LEU A 262 -40.19 -2.46 -5.87
CA LEU A 262 -40.36 -3.00 -4.51
C LEU A 262 -39.86 -2.03 -3.42
N PRO A 263 -40.38 -2.12 -2.18
CA PRO A 263 -39.84 -1.37 -1.06
C PRO A 263 -38.37 -1.76 -0.78
N ARG A 264 -37.63 -0.87 -0.10
CA ARG A 264 -36.26 -1.14 0.35
C ARG A 264 -36.19 -2.44 1.15
N THR A 265 -35.17 -3.26 0.90
CA THR A 265 -34.97 -4.53 1.60
C THR A 265 -34.84 -4.29 3.10
N ALA A 266 -35.61 -5.04 3.88
CA ALA A 266 -35.57 -5.00 5.34
C ALA A 266 -34.89 -6.25 5.88
N SER A 267 -34.09 -6.13 6.94
CA SER A 267 -33.47 -7.29 7.59
C SER A 267 -34.50 -8.26 8.22
N GLY A 268 -35.75 -7.81 8.42
CA GLY A 268 -36.90 -8.66 8.68
C GLY A 268 -38.17 -8.05 8.09
N VAL A 269 -39.02 -8.87 7.48
CA VAL A 269 -40.25 -8.42 6.79
C VAL A 269 -41.49 -8.78 7.62
N LYS A 270 -42.29 -7.77 7.95
CA LYS A 270 -43.47 -7.94 8.81
C LYS A 270 -44.58 -8.71 8.08
N GLY A 271 -44.96 -9.88 8.61
CA GLY A 271 -46.00 -10.75 8.02
C GLY A 271 -45.48 -11.74 6.98
N ALA A 272 -44.17 -11.85 6.79
CA ALA A 272 -43.55 -12.87 5.95
C ALA A 272 -43.70 -14.29 6.54
N PRO A 273 -43.68 -15.34 5.69
CA PRO A 273 -43.37 -16.70 6.12
C PRO A 273 -42.01 -16.76 6.83
N PRO A 274 -41.81 -17.68 7.79
CA PRO A 274 -40.49 -17.91 8.38
C PRO A 274 -39.52 -18.51 7.35
N PHE A 275 -38.22 -18.29 7.54
CA PHE A 275 -37.17 -18.94 6.75
C PHE A 275 -37.14 -20.45 7.06
N MET A 276 -37.78 -21.24 6.20
CA MET A 276 -37.80 -22.69 6.29
C MET A 276 -36.46 -23.29 5.81
N SER A 277 -36.19 -24.55 6.15
CA SER A 277 -34.97 -25.24 5.70
C SER A 277 -35.27 -26.66 5.28
N ARG A 278 -34.87 -27.03 4.06
CA ARG A 278 -35.01 -28.38 3.51
C ARG A 278 -33.74 -29.17 3.77
N LYS A 279 -33.82 -30.19 4.64
CA LYS A 279 -32.68 -31.04 5.00
C LYS A 279 -32.09 -31.76 3.77
N ASP A 280 -30.76 -31.81 3.70
CA ASP A 280 -29.98 -32.55 2.70
C ASP A 280 -29.74 -34.03 3.03
N ASP A 281 -29.47 -34.81 1.97
CA ASP A 281 -29.26 -36.26 2.03
C ASP A 281 -27.79 -36.67 2.24
N LYS A 282 -26.84 -35.87 1.74
CA LYS A 282 -25.39 -36.10 1.92
C LYS A 282 -24.85 -35.20 3.02
N PRO A 283 -24.14 -35.73 4.03
CA PRO A 283 -23.50 -34.91 5.05
C PRO A 283 -22.31 -34.14 4.45
N PHE A 284 -21.97 -33.01 5.06
CA PHE A 284 -20.72 -32.31 4.75
C PHE A 284 -19.51 -33.15 5.19
N VAL A 285 -18.56 -33.35 4.27
CA VAL A 285 -17.28 -34.02 4.54
C VAL A 285 -16.22 -32.93 4.72
N ALA A 286 -15.77 -32.74 5.96
CA ALA A 286 -14.75 -31.75 6.27
C ALA A 286 -13.39 -32.12 5.63
N PRO A 287 -12.61 -31.13 5.14
CA PRO A 287 -11.23 -31.39 4.76
C PRO A 287 -10.44 -31.79 6.01
N ALA A 288 -9.55 -32.77 5.87
CA ALA A 288 -8.63 -33.12 6.94
C ALA A 288 -7.71 -31.93 7.23
N ARG A 289 -7.65 -31.49 8.49
CA ARG A 289 -6.86 -30.34 8.93
C ARG A 289 -5.74 -30.77 9.87
N SER A 290 -4.54 -30.22 9.67
CA SER A 290 -3.31 -30.56 10.40
C SER A 290 -2.79 -29.38 11.24
N GLU A 291 -3.66 -28.78 12.05
CA GLU A 291 -3.42 -27.48 12.68
C GLU A 291 -3.35 -27.56 14.21
N ILE A 292 -2.50 -26.74 14.83
CA ILE A 292 -2.66 -26.35 16.25
C ILE A 292 -3.71 -25.23 16.29
N ARG A 293 -4.74 -25.40 17.12
CA ARG A 293 -5.82 -24.42 17.37
C ARG A 293 -5.62 -23.65 18.66
N GLU A 294 -5.04 -24.28 19.68
CA GLU A 294 -4.71 -23.64 20.96
C GLU A 294 -3.38 -24.17 21.47
N PHE A 295 -2.55 -23.30 22.03
CA PHE A 295 -1.33 -23.64 22.73
C PHE A 295 -1.21 -22.73 23.95
N SER A 296 -1.17 -23.27 25.15
CA SER A 296 -1.02 -22.50 26.39
C SER A 296 -0.10 -23.22 27.37
N PHE A 297 0.37 -22.51 28.40
CA PHE A 297 0.92 -23.12 29.61
C PHE A 297 -0.10 -22.96 30.75
N PRO A 298 -0.02 -23.77 31.82
CA PRO A 298 -0.84 -23.55 33.02
C PRO A 298 -0.80 -22.10 33.51
N ASP A 299 -1.95 -21.60 33.94
CA ASP A 299 -2.18 -20.26 34.50
C ASP A 299 -1.79 -19.08 33.58
N LEU A 300 -1.59 -19.32 32.27
CA LEU A 300 -1.36 -18.30 31.24
C LEU A 300 -2.44 -18.34 30.14
N PRO A 301 -2.78 -17.19 29.53
CA PRO A 301 -3.70 -17.15 28.40
C PRO A 301 -3.15 -17.89 27.17
N PRO A 302 -4.02 -18.34 26.24
CA PRO A 302 -3.59 -18.94 24.98
C PRO A 302 -2.61 -18.08 24.18
N ALA A 303 -1.64 -18.74 23.56
CA ALA A 303 -0.69 -18.14 22.65
C ALA A 303 -1.37 -17.61 21.38
N ASN A 304 -0.76 -16.59 20.77
CA ASN A 304 -1.02 -16.31 19.36
C ASN A 304 -0.35 -17.41 18.50
N VAL A 305 -1.17 -18.18 17.78
CA VAL A 305 -0.74 -19.27 16.90
C VAL A 305 -0.78 -18.78 15.45
N SER A 306 0.40 -18.58 14.85
CA SER A 306 0.51 -18.27 13.41
C SER A 306 0.63 -19.55 12.58
N LYS A 307 0.55 -19.44 11.24
CA LYS A 307 0.52 -20.58 10.31
C LYS A 307 1.66 -21.61 10.50
N THR A 308 2.83 -21.20 11.01
CA THR A 308 4.01 -22.09 11.24
C THR A 308 4.77 -21.81 12.55
N GLY A 309 4.27 -20.91 13.41
CA GLY A 309 5.02 -20.47 14.59
C GLY A 309 4.14 -20.02 15.73
N ILE A 310 4.58 -20.27 16.96
CA ILE A 310 3.86 -19.95 18.20
C ILE A 310 4.80 -19.15 19.09
N ARG A 311 4.35 -18.02 19.62
CA ARG A 311 5.15 -17.19 20.53
C ARG A 311 4.38 -16.94 21.82
N LEU A 312 5.04 -17.19 22.94
CA LEU A 312 4.54 -16.87 24.28
C LEU A 312 5.58 -16.03 25.02
N THR A 313 5.11 -15.18 25.93
CA THR A 313 5.98 -14.49 26.89
C THR A 313 5.59 -14.95 28.30
N VAL A 314 6.53 -15.55 29.03
CA VAL A 314 6.38 -15.93 30.43
C VAL A 314 7.04 -14.89 31.36
N PRO A 315 6.63 -14.77 32.63
CA PRO A 315 7.31 -13.92 33.60
C PRO A 315 8.84 -14.15 33.67
N TYR A 316 9.61 -13.11 33.95
CA TYR A 316 11.07 -13.14 33.96
C TYR A 316 11.67 -14.31 34.76
N ALA A 317 11.09 -14.60 35.93
CA ALA A 317 11.57 -15.64 36.84
C ALA A 317 11.15 -17.07 36.48
N THR A 318 10.31 -17.27 35.45
CA THR A 318 9.83 -18.60 35.05
C THR A 318 10.97 -19.47 34.53
N ASP A 319 11.11 -20.69 35.05
CA ASP A 319 11.96 -21.70 34.42
C ASP A 319 11.31 -22.20 33.12
N VAL A 320 12.04 -22.12 32.01
CA VAL A 320 11.58 -22.56 30.68
C VAL A 320 12.10 -23.95 30.30
N ALA A 321 12.97 -24.56 31.10
CA ALA A 321 13.66 -25.80 30.76
C ALA A 321 12.77 -27.07 30.83
N LYS A 322 11.58 -26.99 31.44
CA LYS A 322 10.65 -28.12 31.63
C LYS A 322 9.17 -27.72 31.59
N LEU A 323 8.77 -26.79 30.72
CA LEU A 323 7.36 -26.38 30.63
C LEU A 323 6.53 -27.44 29.90
N ALA A 324 5.35 -27.75 30.41
CA ALA A 324 4.38 -28.67 29.80
C ALA A 324 3.21 -27.85 29.21
N PRO A 325 3.03 -27.80 27.88
CA PRO A 325 1.95 -27.04 27.27
C PRO A 325 0.64 -27.83 27.19
N ASN A 326 -0.48 -27.13 27.31
CA ASN A 326 -1.78 -27.61 26.87
C ASN A 326 -1.91 -27.30 25.37
N ILE A 327 -2.19 -28.31 24.56
CA ILE A 327 -2.29 -28.18 23.10
C ILE A 327 -3.62 -28.75 22.62
N LYS A 328 -4.39 -27.95 21.89
CA LYS A 328 -5.56 -28.40 21.12
C LYS A 328 -5.22 -28.34 19.64
N VAL A 329 -5.47 -29.43 18.92
CA VAL A 329 -5.32 -29.49 17.46
C VAL A 329 -6.67 -29.50 16.76
N SER A 330 -6.67 -29.40 15.43
CA SER A 330 -7.84 -29.71 14.60
C SER A 330 -8.35 -31.13 14.85
N GLU A 331 -9.66 -31.31 14.68
CA GLU A 331 -10.35 -32.56 14.98
C GLU A 331 -9.78 -33.74 14.19
N GLY A 332 -9.61 -34.88 14.86
CA GLY A 332 -9.01 -36.07 14.29
C GLY A 332 -7.49 -36.03 14.07
N ALA A 333 -6.84 -34.87 14.21
CA ALA A 333 -5.39 -34.74 14.06
C ALA A 333 -4.62 -35.22 15.30
N THR A 334 -3.33 -35.51 15.12
CA THR A 334 -2.39 -35.89 16.19
C THR A 334 -1.22 -34.91 16.27
N VAL A 335 -0.59 -34.75 17.44
CA VAL A 335 0.56 -33.84 17.64
C VAL A 335 1.72 -34.52 18.36
N SER A 336 2.94 -34.21 17.91
CA SER A 336 4.21 -34.67 18.50
C SER A 336 5.21 -33.51 18.61
N PRO A 337 5.74 -33.18 19.81
CA PRO A 337 5.40 -33.75 21.12
C PRO A 337 3.92 -33.60 21.50
N ALA A 338 3.41 -34.52 22.32
CA ALA A 338 2.02 -34.52 22.73
C ALA A 338 1.71 -33.41 23.77
N THR A 339 0.43 -33.05 23.91
CA THR A 339 -0.04 -32.16 24.98
C THR A 339 0.36 -32.71 26.37
N GLY A 340 0.71 -31.83 27.30
CA GLY A 340 1.18 -32.18 28.64
C GLY A 340 2.61 -32.72 28.74
N VAL A 341 3.33 -32.91 27.63
CA VAL A 341 4.74 -33.34 27.66
C VAL A 341 5.65 -32.16 27.99
N GLY A 342 6.41 -32.27 29.09
CA GLY A 342 7.40 -31.28 29.49
C GLY A 342 8.56 -31.17 28.50
N ASN A 343 8.85 -29.96 28.02
CA ASN A 343 9.89 -29.67 27.03
C ASN A 343 10.79 -28.50 27.45
N ASP A 344 12.01 -28.46 26.91
CA ASP A 344 13.01 -27.40 27.16
C ASP A 344 12.86 -26.27 26.13
N PHE A 345 12.26 -25.15 26.55
CA PHE A 345 12.08 -23.96 25.73
C PHE A 345 13.19 -22.91 25.91
N THR A 346 14.37 -23.29 26.43
CA THR A 346 15.58 -22.43 26.31
C THR A 346 16.02 -22.22 24.85
N LYS A 347 15.51 -23.05 23.94
CA LYS A 347 15.63 -22.93 22.48
C LYS A 347 14.25 -23.16 21.83
N PRO A 348 14.02 -22.69 20.59
CA PRO A 348 12.75 -22.93 19.89
C PRO A 348 12.49 -24.43 19.69
N GLN A 349 11.27 -24.88 20.01
CA GLN A 349 10.86 -26.28 19.93
C GLN A 349 9.92 -26.53 18.75
N THR A 350 10.05 -27.68 18.08
CA THR A 350 9.23 -28.00 16.89
C THR A 350 8.14 -29.01 17.24
N TYR A 351 6.89 -28.59 17.07
CA TYR A 351 5.71 -29.45 17.17
C TYR A 351 5.23 -29.81 15.76
N THR A 352 5.02 -31.09 15.51
CA THR A 352 4.51 -31.62 14.24
C THR A 352 3.07 -32.08 14.45
N VAL A 353 2.14 -31.57 13.64
CA VAL A 353 0.74 -32.02 13.60
C VAL A 353 0.50 -32.80 12.33
N THR A 354 -0.17 -33.94 12.46
CA THR A 354 -0.56 -34.82 11.34
C THR A 354 -2.08 -34.95 11.29
N GLY A 355 -2.69 -34.57 10.17
CA GLY A 355 -4.13 -34.72 9.90
C GLY A 355 -4.53 -36.17 9.58
N GLN A 356 -5.84 -36.43 9.51
CA GLN A 356 -6.37 -37.78 9.24
C GLN A 356 -6.06 -38.31 7.83
N ASP A 357 -5.80 -37.41 6.88
CA ASP A 357 -5.30 -37.69 5.52
C ASP A 357 -3.79 -37.93 5.46
N GLY A 358 -3.08 -37.75 6.58
CA GLY A 358 -1.62 -37.77 6.63
C GLY A 358 -0.95 -36.43 6.28
N ALA A 359 -1.68 -35.33 6.08
CA ALA A 359 -1.07 -34.02 5.86
C ALA A 359 -0.30 -33.56 7.10
N ILE A 360 0.94 -33.11 6.92
CA ILE A 360 1.85 -32.72 8.00
C ILE A 360 2.06 -31.21 8.00
N ARG A 361 1.85 -30.56 9.15
CA ARG A 361 2.25 -29.17 9.41
C ARG A 361 3.22 -29.12 10.60
N LYS A 362 4.16 -28.16 10.57
CA LYS A 362 5.14 -27.96 11.65
C LYS A 362 5.05 -26.56 12.22
N TYR A 363 5.12 -26.48 13.55
CA TYR A 363 5.01 -25.27 14.35
C TYR A 363 6.28 -25.08 15.19
N VAL A 364 6.94 -23.94 15.02
CA VAL A 364 8.10 -23.56 15.86
C VAL A 364 7.62 -22.73 17.03
N VAL A 365 7.67 -23.30 18.23
CA VAL A 365 7.29 -22.66 19.50
C VAL A 365 8.52 -21.95 20.10
N THR A 366 8.44 -20.64 20.28
CA THR A 366 9.46 -19.84 20.96
C THR A 366 8.88 -19.22 22.22
N VAL A 367 9.47 -19.51 23.38
CA VAL A 367 9.08 -18.93 24.67
C VAL A 367 10.08 -17.84 25.05
N ASN A 368 9.60 -16.59 25.06
CA ASN A 368 10.35 -15.46 25.59
C ASN A 368 10.08 -15.31 27.09
N ARG A 369 11.05 -14.76 27.83
CA ARG A 369 10.81 -14.20 29.17
C ARG A 369 10.47 -12.71 29.03
N THR A 370 9.63 -12.17 29.91
CA THR A 370 9.44 -10.70 30.00
C THR A 370 10.81 -10.03 30.23
N PRO A 371 11.13 -8.91 29.56
CA PRO A 371 12.30 -8.12 29.89
C PRO A 371 12.31 -7.73 31.37
N VAL A 372 13.50 -7.70 31.97
CA VAL A 372 13.70 -7.09 33.29
C VAL A 372 13.47 -5.58 33.21
N SER A 373 12.69 -5.03 34.15
CA SER A 373 12.50 -3.59 34.26
C SER A 373 13.84 -2.88 34.48
N LYS A 374 14.14 -1.93 33.59
CA LYS A 374 15.32 -1.04 33.66
C LYS A 374 14.98 0.35 34.20
N ALA A 375 13.72 0.58 34.59
CA ALA A 375 13.23 1.87 35.05
C ALA A 375 13.78 2.18 36.45
N LYS A 376 14.32 3.40 36.61
CA LYS A 376 15.11 3.83 37.79
C LYS A 376 14.77 5.26 38.21
N GLU A 377 13.52 5.65 37.98
CA GLU A 377 13.08 7.04 38.08
C GLU A 377 12.41 7.28 39.42
N MET A 378 12.66 8.46 39.98
CA MET A 378 12.01 8.96 41.17
C MET A 378 10.80 9.78 40.72
N THR A 379 9.62 9.17 40.78
CA THR A 379 8.39 9.65 40.10
C THR A 379 7.64 10.75 40.84
N GLY A 380 8.13 11.15 42.01
CA GLY A 380 7.61 12.23 42.84
C GLY A 380 8.50 12.39 44.06
N PHE A 381 8.65 13.61 44.57
CA PHE A 381 9.52 13.94 45.69
C PHE A 381 8.93 15.10 46.50
N THR A 382 8.91 14.99 47.84
CA THR A 382 8.47 16.04 48.75
C THR A 382 9.35 16.11 49.99
N LEU A 383 9.55 17.34 50.51
CA LEU A 383 10.19 17.58 51.80
C LEU A 383 9.41 18.68 52.55
N THR A 384 9.04 18.41 53.80
CA THR A 384 8.35 19.39 54.65
C THR A 384 9.27 20.55 55.00
N GLY A 385 8.80 21.80 54.81
CA GLY A 385 9.53 23.01 55.18
C GLY A 385 10.46 23.59 54.10
N SER A 386 10.51 23.00 52.90
CA SER A 386 11.22 23.59 51.75
C SER A 386 10.51 24.85 51.23
N LEU A 387 11.27 25.87 50.84
CA LEU A 387 10.78 27.00 50.06
C LEU A 387 10.47 26.58 48.60
N SER A 388 11.31 25.71 48.03
CA SER A 388 11.12 25.16 46.69
C SER A 388 11.92 23.87 46.50
N ALA A 389 11.58 23.08 45.47
CA ALA A 389 12.36 21.94 45.02
C ALA A 389 12.53 21.96 43.49
N ALA A 390 13.78 22.01 43.05
CA ALA A 390 14.20 21.74 41.67
C ALA A 390 14.32 20.22 41.48
N VAL A 391 13.70 19.65 40.44
CA VAL A 391 13.78 18.21 40.16
C VAL A 391 14.28 17.99 38.73
N SER A 392 15.43 17.33 38.59
CA SER A 392 15.94 16.80 37.33
C SER A 392 16.25 15.31 37.47
N ARG A 393 16.40 14.59 36.34
CA ARG A 393 16.39 13.11 36.28
C ARG A 393 17.40 12.42 37.22
N ASN A 394 18.52 13.05 37.53
CA ASN A 394 19.57 12.53 38.41
C ASN A 394 19.97 13.50 39.54
N ARG A 395 19.28 14.63 39.71
CA ARG A 395 19.60 15.62 40.75
C ARG A 395 18.37 16.40 41.22
N ILE A 396 18.24 16.55 42.53
CA ILE A 396 17.22 17.39 43.15
C ILE A 396 17.94 18.47 43.96
N VAL A 397 17.50 19.72 43.85
CA VAL A 397 18.03 20.84 44.65
C VAL A 397 16.88 21.48 45.42
N ILE A 398 16.94 21.44 46.73
CA ILE A 398 15.88 21.90 47.62
C ILE A 398 16.32 23.21 48.27
N GLN A 399 15.56 24.29 48.09
CA GLN A 399 15.76 25.50 48.87
C GLN A 399 15.10 25.31 50.24
N MET A 400 15.88 25.43 51.31
CA MET A 400 15.39 25.56 52.67
C MET A 400 15.55 27.01 53.14
N PRO A 401 14.68 27.51 54.04
CA PRO A 401 14.90 28.78 54.70
C PRO A 401 16.27 28.79 55.37
N LYS A 402 17.00 29.90 55.29
CA LYS A 402 18.35 30.07 55.86
C LYS A 402 18.45 29.68 57.35
N ALA A 403 17.38 29.93 58.11
CA ALA A 403 17.26 29.54 59.53
C ALA A 403 16.89 28.07 59.78
N GLY A 404 16.38 27.34 58.78
CA GLY A 404 15.97 25.94 58.93
C GLY A 404 17.15 25.00 59.20
N ASP A 405 16.95 23.97 60.02
CA ASP A 405 17.95 22.89 60.12
C ASP A 405 17.89 22.00 58.87
N VAL A 406 19.04 21.48 58.48
CA VAL A 406 19.23 20.60 57.32
C VAL A 406 19.88 19.26 57.69
N LYS A 407 20.24 19.06 58.97
CA LYS A 407 20.96 17.88 59.47
C LYS A 407 20.09 16.63 59.69
N ALA A 408 18.77 16.79 59.71
CA ALA A 408 17.82 15.72 60.02
C ALA A 408 16.55 15.85 59.16
N LEU A 409 16.70 15.77 57.85
CA LEU A 409 15.59 15.89 56.89
C LEU A 409 15.21 14.50 56.35
N ALA A 410 13.91 14.22 56.28
CA ALA A 410 13.35 12.94 55.87
C ALA A 410 12.43 13.11 54.63
N PRO A 411 12.98 13.30 53.43
CA PRO A 411 12.17 13.47 52.23
C PRO A 411 11.45 12.18 51.83
N THR A 412 10.23 12.30 51.33
CA THR A 412 9.44 11.17 50.82
C THR A 412 9.30 11.25 49.31
N PHE A 413 9.43 10.09 48.66
CA PHE A 413 9.42 9.95 47.21
C PHE A 413 8.80 8.62 46.77
N THR A 414 8.36 8.58 45.51
CA THR A 414 7.88 7.38 44.81
C THR A 414 8.89 6.95 43.73
N LEU A 415 8.83 5.67 43.32
CA LEU A 415 9.77 5.07 42.37
C LEU A 415 9.05 4.37 41.21
N SER A 416 9.77 4.11 40.12
CA SER A 416 9.32 3.21 39.05
C SER A 416 8.95 1.80 39.57
N PRO A 417 8.01 1.08 38.92
CA PRO A 417 7.69 -0.30 39.28
C PRO A 417 8.91 -1.22 39.29
N PHE A 418 8.99 -2.06 40.33
CA PHE A 418 10.09 -2.99 40.65
C PHE A 418 11.45 -2.33 40.98
N ALA A 419 11.55 -1.00 41.02
CA ALA A 419 12.76 -0.31 41.47
C ALA A 419 12.82 -0.20 43.00
N THR A 420 14.03 -0.17 43.56
CA THR A 420 14.30 0.09 44.98
C THR A 420 15.27 1.26 45.13
N ALA A 421 15.29 1.92 46.28
CA ALA A 421 16.21 3.03 46.58
C ALA A 421 16.98 2.77 47.87
N VAL A 422 18.26 3.14 47.87
CA VAL A 422 19.10 3.20 49.06
C VAL A 422 19.76 4.59 49.11
N PRO A 423 19.48 5.43 50.14
CA PRO A 423 18.54 5.21 51.24
C PRO A 423 17.07 5.08 50.81
N ALA A 424 16.20 4.59 51.70
CA ALA A 424 14.79 4.41 51.42
C ALA A 424 14.00 5.73 51.50
N SER A 425 12.79 5.74 50.93
CA SER A 425 11.83 6.85 51.05
C SER A 425 11.52 7.14 52.52
N GLY A 426 11.59 8.40 52.94
CA GLY A 426 11.42 8.81 54.34
C GLY A 426 12.64 8.58 55.25
N THR A 427 13.81 8.20 54.73
CA THR A 427 15.04 8.10 55.56
C THR A 427 15.53 9.49 55.95
N THR A 428 15.72 9.72 57.25
CA THR A 428 16.35 10.94 57.80
C THR A 428 17.84 10.99 57.46
N LEU A 429 18.30 12.07 56.81
CA LEU A 429 19.72 12.29 56.45
C LEU A 429 20.19 13.72 56.78
N ASP A 430 21.50 13.91 56.80
CA ASP A 430 22.17 15.22 56.98
C ASP A 430 22.52 15.84 55.62
N PHE A 431 21.79 16.88 55.22
CA PHE A 431 21.97 17.61 53.96
C PHE A 431 22.87 18.84 54.09
N THR A 432 23.72 18.94 55.12
CA THR A 432 24.85 19.90 55.12
C THR A 432 25.85 19.63 53.97
N LYS A 433 25.75 18.46 53.33
CA LYS A 433 26.37 18.11 52.04
C LYS A 433 25.31 17.43 51.15
N PRO A 434 25.46 17.43 49.81
CA PRO A 434 24.56 16.68 48.94
C PRO A 434 24.52 15.20 49.30
N GLN A 435 23.30 14.68 49.48
CA GLN A 435 23.04 13.27 49.75
C GLN A 435 22.80 12.50 48.45
N THR A 436 22.91 11.18 48.50
CA THR A 436 22.86 10.32 47.31
C THR A 436 21.92 9.16 47.51
N TYR A 437 20.98 9.00 46.57
CA TYR A 437 20.05 7.89 46.49
C TYR A 437 20.43 7.02 45.29
N THR A 438 20.79 5.76 45.55
CA THR A 438 21.04 4.76 44.52
C THR A 438 19.73 4.04 44.19
N ILE A 439 19.15 4.36 43.04
CA ILE A 439 17.95 3.69 42.53
C ILE A 439 18.40 2.44 41.75
N THR A 440 17.94 1.26 42.17
CA THR A 440 18.30 -0.03 41.58
C THR A 440 17.08 -0.61 40.88
N ALA A 441 17.21 -0.92 39.59
CA ALA A 441 16.14 -1.54 38.81
C ALA A 441 16.06 -3.06 39.03
N GLN A 442 15.02 -3.69 38.46
CA GLN A 442 14.87 -5.14 38.44
C GLN A 442 16.00 -5.84 37.67
N ASP A 443 16.62 -5.17 36.68
CA ASP A 443 17.81 -5.65 35.96
C ASP A 443 19.13 -5.54 36.75
N LYS A 444 19.07 -5.06 38.01
CA LYS A 444 20.20 -4.73 38.90
C LYS A 444 21.10 -3.58 38.41
N SER A 445 20.79 -2.93 37.29
CA SER A 445 21.46 -1.68 36.95
C SER A 445 21.03 -0.58 37.91
N THR A 446 21.91 0.38 38.14
CA THR A 446 21.69 1.48 39.08
C THR A 446 21.57 2.83 38.38
N GLN A 447 21.05 3.82 39.11
CA GLN A 447 21.07 5.24 38.78
C GLN A 447 21.27 6.02 40.06
N THR A 448 22.12 7.03 40.00
CA THR A 448 22.43 7.91 41.15
C THR A 448 21.53 9.15 41.07
N VAL A 449 20.75 9.42 42.11
CA VAL A 449 20.00 10.67 42.29
C VAL A 449 20.63 11.46 43.43
N THR A 450 21.25 12.60 43.10
CA THR A 450 21.91 13.46 44.10
C THR A 450 20.95 14.52 44.61
N VAL A 451 20.63 14.51 45.89
CA VAL A 451 19.70 15.46 46.53
C VAL A 451 20.51 16.44 47.38
N ALA A 452 20.57 17.70 46.95
CA ALA A 452 21.26 18.77 47.64
C ALA A 452 20.26 19.72 48.32
N VAL A 453 20.58 20.19 49.52
CA VAL A 453 19.85 21.30 50.15
C VAL A 453 20.70 22.57 50.06
N VAL A 454 20.07 23.65 49.63
CA VAL A 454 20.64 25.00 49.59
C VAL A 454 19.88 25.86 50.60
N LYS A 455 20.59 26.77 51.27
CA LYS A 455 20.01 27.72 52.23
C LYS A 455 19.82 29.08 51.56
N SER A 456 18.58 29.54 51.48
CA SER A 456 18.23 30.83 50.88
C SER A 456 17.18 31.58 51.72
N ASP A 457 17.13 32.91 51.52
CA ASP A 457 16.04 33.78 51.99
C ASP A 457 15.00 34.06 50.88
N LYS A 458 15.27 33.61 49.64
CA LYS A 458 14.44 33.84 48.44
C LYS A 458 14.17 32.52 47.70
N PRO A 459 12.96 32.30 47.15
CA PRO A 459 12.73 31.22 46.19
C PRO A 459 13.53 31.47 44.90
N ASN A 460 14.07 30.40 44.31
CA ASN A 460 14.64 30.40 42.96
C ASN A 460 13.76 29.66 41.94
N ALA A 461 12.68 29.01 42.41
CA ALA A 461 11.73 28.31 41.57
C ALA A 461 10.33 28.89 41.78
N PHE A 462 9.73 29.33 40.69
CA PHE A 462 8.45 30.03 40.68
C PHE A 462 7.46 29.20 39.87
N THR A 463 6.38 28.75 40.49
CA THR A 463 5.31 28.01 39.79
C THR A 463 4.19 28.97 39.46
N TRP A 464 3.91 29.16 38.18
CA TRP A 464 2.74 29.89 37.72
C TRP A 464 1.49 29.32 38.39
N ASN A 465 0.57 30.15 38.87
CA ASN A 465 -0.68 29.70 39.47
C ASN A 465 -1.93 30.45 38.97
N LYS A 466 -1.77 31.42 38.06
CA LYS A 466 -2.87 32.14 37.41
C LYS A 466 -3.58 31.24 36.39
N ALA A 467 -4.90 31.16 36.46
CA ALA A 467 -5.75 30.38 35.55
C ALA A 467 -6.10 31.15 34.24
N GLY A 468 -5.18 31.98 33.76
CA GLY A 468 -5.37 32.90 32.63
C GLY A 468 -4.16 33.82 32.46
N ASP A 469 -4.29 34.79 31.56
CA ASP A 469 -3.18 35.60 31.07
C ASP A 469 -2.59 36.57 32.12
N GLY A 470 -1.30 36.86 32.04
CA GLY A 470 -0.63 37.80 32.94
C GLY A 470 0.86 38.04 32.67
N ASP A 471 1.41 39.04 33.35
CA ASP A 471 2.82 39.45 33.22
C ASP A 471 3.70 38.80 34.30
N TRP A 472 4.99 38.61 34.02
CA TRP A 472 5.92 37.96 34.95
C TRP A 472 6.19 38.78 36.22
N SER A 473 6.10 40.11 36.17
CA SER A 473 6.21 40.98 37.35
C SER A 473 5.01 40.91 38.31
N GLU A 474 3.87 40.37 37.88
CA GLU A 474 2.69 40.21 38.73
C GLU A 474 2.96 39.13 39.80
N ALA A 475 3.30 39.54 41.01
CA ALA A 475 3.55 38.61 42.13
C ALA A 475 2.37 37.64 42.40
N ALA A 476 1.14 38.07 42.12
CA ALA A 476 -0.08 37.26 42.26
C ALA A 476 -0.23 36.15 41.20
N SER A 477 0.57 36.17 40.13
CA SER A 477 0.59 35.15 39.07
C SER A 477 1.45 33.93 39.41
N TRP A 478 2.15 33.97 40.55
CA TRP A 478 3.10 32.97 40.99
C TRP A 478 2.78 32.39 42.39
N SER A 479 3.13 31.12 42.57
CA SER A 479 3.04 30.37 43.82
C SER A 479 3.78 31.07 44.97
N GLY A 480 3.08 31.35 46.06
CA GLY A 480 3.65 32.07 47.21
C GLY A 480 3.51 33.60 47.14
N ASN A 481 2.85 34.14 46.11
CA ASN A 481 2.61 35.58 45.93
C ASN A 481 3.92 36.40 45.87
N ALA A 482 4.88 35.94 45.06
CA ALA A 482 6.19 36.57 44.86
C ALA A 482 6.62 36.41 43.40
N ALA A 483 7.03 37.51 42.75
CA ALA A 483 7.48 37.51 41.36
C ALA A 483 8.99 37.18 41.23
N PRO A 484 9.44 36.62 40.09
CA PRO A 484 10.85 36.52 39.73
C PRO A 484 11.53 37.90 39.62
N GLU A 485 12.83 37.96 39.90
CA GLU A 485 13.61 39.21 39.88
C GLU A 485 13.91 39.69 38.45
N SER A 486 13.88 41.00 38.22
CA SER A 486 13.81 41.59 36.87
C SER A 486 14.99 41.34 35.93
N ALA A 487 16.10 40.75 36.39
CA ALA A 487 17.24 40.34 35.56
C ALA A 487 17.41 38.82 35.46
N GLY A 488 16.64 38.03 36.22
CA GLY A 488 16.93 36.61 36.48
C GLY A 488 18.24 36.39 37.25
N LEU A 489 18.56 35.12 37.52
CA LEU A 489 19.86 34.66 38.04
C LEU A 489 20.16 33.27 37.46
N ALA A 490 21.43 32.89 37.42
CA ALA A 490 21.89 31.63 36.84
C ALA A 490 21.61 30.36 37.70
N ASP A 491 20.57 30.37 38.56
CA ASP A 491 19.99 29.16 39.16
C ASP A 491 18.43 29.23 39.20
N TYR A 492 17.79 29.92 38.23
CA TYR A 492 16.33 30.12 38.16
C TYR A 492 15.57 28.94 37.54
N ILE A 493 14.34 28.74 38.03
CA ILE A 493 13.38 27.77 37.52
C ILE A 493 12.00 28.43 37.39
N LEU A 494 11.41 28.40 36.20
CA LEU A 494 10.04 28.85 35.97
C LEU A 494 9.18 27.65 35.58
N ASN A 495 8.05 27.47 36.26
CA ASN A 495 7.25 26.26 36.20
C ASN A 495 5.78 26.55 35.85
N PHE A 496 5.34 26.13 34.67
CA PHE A 496 4.03 26.42 34.11
C PHE A 496 3.05 25.23 34.21
N ASN A 497 2.98 24.62 35.40
CA ASN A 497 2.22 23.39 35.67
C ASN A 497 0.67 23.46 35.77
N PRO A 498 -0.03 24.59 36.02
CA PRO A 498 -1.50 24.56 36.14
C PRO A 498 -2.18 24.25 34.81
N GLY A 499 -3.23 23.42 34.84
CA GLY A 499 -4.05 23.16 33.67
C GLY A 499 -4.84 24.39 33.20
N GLY A 500 -5.03 24.52 31.89
CA GLY A 500 -5.68 25.65 31.23
C GLY A 500 -4.76 26.37 30.24
N ALA A 501 -5.36 27.12 29.32
CA ALA A 501 -4.63 27.94 28.36
C ALA A 501 -4.32 29.32 28.92
N CYS A 502 -3.14 29.88 28.63
CA CYS A 502 -2.79 31.26 28.97
C CYS A 502 -1.61 31.82 28.16
N ILE A 503 -1.55 33.15 28.06
CA ILE A 503 -0.40 33.95 27.66
C ILE A 503 0.32 34.41 28.95
N ALA A 504 1.62 34.12 29.08
CA ALA A 504 2.42 34.56 30.23
C ALA A 504 3.61 35.39 29.76
N SER A 505 3.41 36.71 29.72
CA SER A 505 4.30 37.71 29.12
C SER A 505 5.47 38.07 30.02
N ASN A 506 6.69 37.92 29.51
CA ASN A 506 7.91 38.37 30.19
C ASN A 506 8.06 39.89 30.02
N ASP A 507 7.46 40.67 30.92
CA ASP A 507 7.59 42.12 31.00
C ASP A 507 8.90 42.59 31.66
N LEU A 508 9.72 41.65 32.15
CA LEU A 508 10.99 41.91 32.81
C LEU A 508 12.08 42.31 31.80
N LYS A 509 13.29 42.58 32.31
CA LYS A 509 14.39 43.08 31.48
C LYS A 509 14.81 42.04 30.44
N GLU A 510 15.09 42.52 29.23
CA GLU A 510 15.73 41.75 28.16
C GLU A 510 17.00 41.01 28.66
N GLY A 511 17.10 39.73 28.29
CA GLY A 511 18.19 38.85 28.70
C GLY A 511 17.98 38.22 30.08
N PHE A 512 16.71 37.94 30.44
CA PHE A 512 16.35 37.32 31.72
C PHE A 512 17.09 35.99 31.90
N LEU A 513 17.96 35.90 32.92
CA LEU A 513 18.78 34.71 33.16
C LEU A 513 17.94 33.56 33.73
N LEU A 514 17.95 32.41 33.04
CA LEU A 514 17.15 31.23 33.35
C LEU A 514 17.98 29.94 33.19
N ASN A 515 17.70 28.93 34.01
CA ASN A 515 18.24 27.59 33.82
C ASN A 515 17.14 26.66 33.34
N GLN A 516 16.04 26.56 34.10
CA GLN A 516 15.02 25.55 33.84
C GLN A 516 13.64 26.15 33.58
N LEU A 517 13.03 25.75 32.46
CA LEU A 517 11.65 26.03 32.12
C LEU A 517 10.88 24.72 32.18
N VAL A 518 9.97 24.58 33.13
CA VAL A 518 9.14 23.37 33.29
C VAL A 518 7.75 23.64 32.74
N LEU A 519 7.31 22.80 31.82
CA LEU A 519 6.06 22.90 31.06
C LEU A 519 5.22 21.66 31.38
N GLY A 520 4.20 21.82 32.22
CA GLY A 520 3.40 20.71 32.74
C GLY A 520 2.21 20.30 31.87
N ASP A 521 1.30 19.55 32.50
CA ASP A 521 0.10 18.98 31.88
C ASP A 521 -0.91 20.08 31.49
N ARG A 522 -0.76 20.60 30.26
CA ARG A 522 -1.41 21.82 29.75
C ARG A 522 -2.43 21.51 28.66
N ALA A 523 -3.68 21.32 29.07
CA ALA A 523 -4.83 21.29 28.15
C ALA A 523 -5.11 22.71 27.60
N GLY A 524 -4.83 22.93 26.30
CA GLY A 524 -5.38 24.05 25.53
C GLY A 524 -4.40 25.12 25.01
N GLY A 525 -3.17 25.22 25.52
CA GLY A 525 -2.13 26.10 24.96
C GLY A 525 -1.44 27.04 25.95
N LEU A 526 -0.12 26.97 26.04
CA LEU A 526 0.69 28.02 26.71
C LEU A 526 1.37 28.90 25.66
N VAL A 527 1.31 30.22 25.82
CA VAL A 527 2.10 31.17 25.04
C VAL A 527 3.05 31.92 25.97
N LEU A 528 4.33 32.02 25.60
CA LEU A 528 5.34 32.83 26.29
C LEU A 528 5.85 33.91 25.33
N ASP A 529 5.50 35.17 25.59
CA ASP A 529 5.87 36.35 24.80
C ASP A 529 6.50 37.46 25.67
N GLY A 530 6.75 38.65 25.11
CA GLY A 530 7.54 39.71 25.75
C GLY A 530 9.06 39.58 25.53
N SER A 531 9.84 39.86 26.58
CA SER A 531 11.31 39.96 26.56
C SER A 531 12.04 38.61 26.45
N GLY A 532 13.22 38.64 25.81
CA GLY A 532 14.06 37.45 25.58
C GLY A 532 14.63 36.79 26.85
N MET A 533 14.74 35.46 26.81
CA MET A 533 15.35 34.62 27.86
C MET A 533 16.80 34.25 27.51
N THR A 534 17.68 34.26 28.51
CA THR A 534 19.08 33.83 28.39
C THR A 534 19.34 32.57 29.22
N PHE A 535 19.56 31.46 28.53
CA PHE A 535 19.87 30.16 29.13
C PHE A 535 21.36 30.03 29.44
N THR A 536 21.70 29.80 30.70
CA THR A 536 23.07 29.75 31.21
C THR A 536 23.18 28.78 32.41
N SER A 537 24.37 28.24 32.68
CA SER A 537 24.63 27.46 33.89
C SER A 537 25.09 28.36 35.06
N GLY A 538 24.77 27.94 36.29
CA GLY A 538 25.11 28.72 37.49
C GLY A 538 26.60 28.97 37.67
N HIS A 539 26.95 29.95 38.52
CA HIS A 539 28.35 30.29 38.82
C HIS A 539 29.20 29.09 39.33
N ALA A 540 28.55 28.00 39.78
CA ALA A 540 29.18 26.75 40.17
C ALA A 540 29.07 25.61 39.12
N LYS A 541 28.59 25.89 37.89
CA LYS A 541 28.33 24.92 36.79
C LYS A 541 27.53 23.67 37.20
N ASN A 542 26.58 23.83 38.13
CA ASN A 542 25.95 22.72 38.84
C ASN A 542 24.52 22.37 38.38
N ILE A 543 23.86 23.25 37.63
CA ILE A 543 22.52 23.05 37.03
C ILE A 543 22.62 23.40 35.54
N ALA A 544 22.36 22.42 34.67
CA ALA A 544 22.35 22.62 33.22
C ALA A 544 21.07 23.34 32.75
N PRO A 545 21.12 24.10 31.64
CA PRO A 545 19.93 24.69 31.04
C PRO A 545 18.99 23.62 30.44
N VAL A 546 17.71 23.61 30.83
CA VAL A 546 16.73 22.62 30.36
C VAL A 546 15.33 23.20 30.20
N ILE A 547 14.69 23.02 29.04
CA ILE A 547 13.23 23.08 28.89
C ILE A 547 12.68 21.66 29.09
N HIS A 548 11.98 21.42 30.19
CA HIS A 548 11.31 20.16 30.48
C HIS A 548 9.83 20.24 30.07
N ALA A 549 9.36 19.33 29.21
CA ALA A 549 7.96 19.24 28.79
C ALA A 549 7.34 17.88 29.18
N GLY A 550 6.30 17.95 30.02
CA GLY A 550 5.41 16.83 30.38
C GLY A 550 4.33 16.62 29.32
N LYS A 551 3.09 16.35 29.74
CA LYS A 551 1.95 16.21 28.81
C LYS A 551 1.42 17.57 28.37
N CYS A 552 2.26 18.33 27.67
CA CYS A 552 1.80 19.53 27.01
C CYS A 552 0.84 19.17 25.87
N GLY A 553 -0.14 20.03 25.58
CA GLY A 553 -0.77 20.06 24.26
C GLY A 553 0.14 20.80 23.29
N ARG A 554 -0.22 22.06 23.01
CA ARG A 554 0.64 22.99 22.29
C ARG A 554 1.30 24.01 23.24
N VAL A 555 2.54 24.37 22.98
CA VAL A 555 3.24 25.49 23.64
C VAL A 555 3.94 26.34 22.58
N ASP A 556 3.74 27.65 22.58
CA ASP A 556 4.40 28.61 21.70
C ASP A 556 5.33 29.53 22.52
N ILE A 557 6.64 29.50 22.24
CA ILE A 557 7.62 30.41 22.80
C ILE A 557 7.97 31.47 21.75
N ASN A 558 7.36 32.64 21.91
CA ASN A 558 7.49 33.80 21.03
C ASN A 558 8.71 34.67 21.37
N VAL A 559 9.23 34.58 22.59
CA VAL A 559 10.41 35.36 23.01
C VAL A 559 11.72 34.85 22.38
N PRO A 560 12.70 35.73 22.09
CA PRO A 560 14.05 35.33 21.72
C PRO A 560 14.73 34.48 22.80
N LEU A 561 15.56 33.52 22.37
CA LEU A 561 16.37 32.66 23.22
C LEU A 561 17.87 32.95 22.98
N ASN A 562 18.65 33.04 24.05
CA ASN A 562 20.10 33.20 23.98
C ASN A 562 20.81 32.11 24.78
N LEU A 563 21.69 31.35 24.13
CA LEU A 563 22.34 30.15 24.66
C LEU A 563 23.77 30.47 25.10
N GLN A 564 23.98 30.68 26.40
CA GLN A 564 25.30 30.88 27.04
C GLN A 564 25.86 29.59 27.68
N ASP A 565 25.06 28.53 27.75
CA ASP A 565 25.45 27.13 27.91
C ASP A 565 24.47 26.27 27.07
N ASP A 566 24.78 24.98 26.86
CA ASP A 566 23.97 24.09 26.01
C ASP A 566 22.56 23.87 26.58
N LEU A 567 21.53 24.05 25.74
CA LEU A 567 20.13 23.96 26.13
C LEU A 567 19.53 22.62 25.73
N MET A 568 19.15 21.81 26.72
CA MET A 568 18.38 20.60 26.48
C MET A 568 16.87 20.89 26.45
N VAL A 569 16.18 20.41 25.41
CA VAL A 569 14.72 20.28 25.38
C VAL A 569 14.40 18.82 25.66
N SER A 570 13.76 18.55 26.80
CA SER A 570 13.45 17.19 27.28
C SER A 570 11.95 16.97 27.24
N THR A 571 11.47 16.11 26.34
CA THR A 571 10.08 15.63 26.32
C THR A 571 9.94 14.32 27.08
N ALA A 572 8.80 14.12 27.74
CA ALA A 572 8.61 13.01 28.69
C ALA A 572 8.46 11.62 28.03
N PRO A 573 8.68 10.50 28.78
CA PRO A 573 8.64 9.13 28.24
C PRO A 573 7.25 8.52 28.10
N ASP A 574 6.21 9.19 28.60
CA ASP A 574 4.87 8.64 28.70
C ASP A 574 4.07 8.74 27.39
N LYS A 575 3.00 7.94 27.30
CA LYS A 575 2.43 7.45 26.03
C LYS A 575 1.50 8.46 25.32
N ASP A 576 1.79 9.75 25.44
CA ASP A 576 1.00 10.83 24.84
C ASP A 576 1.77 11.48 23.68
N PRO A 577 1.41 11.19 22.41
CA PRO A 577 2.14 11.70 21.24
C PRO A 577 1.83 13.18 20.93
N ASN A 578 1.04 13.88 21.75
CA ASN A 578 0.47 15.18 21.38
C ASN A 578 1.29 16.41 21.83
N CYS A 579 2.38 16.25 22.60
CA CYS A 579 3.14 17.40 23.08
C CYS A 579 3.99 18.05 21.97
N PHE A 580 3.60 19.27 21.63
CA PHE A 580 4.10 20.09 20.53
C PHE A 580 4.61 21.43 21.06
N LEU A 581 5.93 21.64 20.99
CA LEU A 581 6.61 22.87 21.39
C LEU A 581 7.00 23.65 20.13
N SER A 582 6.72 24.95 20.08
CA SER A 582 6.95 25.82 18.92
C SER A 582 7.82 27.00 19.31
N PHE A 583 9.06 27.05 18.82
CA PHE A 583 9.95 28.20 18.96
C PHE A 583 9.68 29.16 17.81
N ASN A 584 9.14 30.32 18.16
CA ASN A 584 8.77 31.40 17.25
C ASN A 584 9.73 32.60 17.37
N GLY A 585 10.39 32.79 18.52
CA GLY A 585 11.50 33.75 18.68
C GLY A 585 12.82 33.29 18.06
N ILE A 586 13.77 34.22 17.92
CA ILE A 586 15.13 33.94 17.40
C ILE A 586 15.99 33.26 18.47
N ILE A 587 16.69 32.19 18.09
CA ILE A 587 17.66 31.46 18.92
C ILE A 587 19.08 31.89 18.54
N SER A 588 19.90 32.25 19.54
CA SER A 588 21.22 32.87 19.37
C SER A 588 22.23 32.37 20.40
N GLY A 589 23.53 32.61 20.22
CA GLY A 589 24.58 32.33 21.22
C GLY A 589 25.53 31.17 20.86
N PRO A 590 26.69 31.04 21.53
CA PRO A 590 27.74 30.10 21.11
C PRO A 590 27.46 28.61 21.38
N HIS A 591 26.32 28.27 22.01
CA HIS A 591 26.04 26.94 22.54
C HIS A 591 25.02 26.12 21.72
N ALA A 592 24.89 24.83 22.07
CA ALA A 592 24.09 23.86 21.34
C ALA A 592 22.62 23.81 21.78
N LEU A 593 21.74 23.42 20.85
CA LEU A 593 20.35 23.04 21.12
C LEU A 593 20.21 21.51 21.08
N ILE A 594 19.70 20.89 22.14
CA ILE A 594 19.66 19.43 22.28
C ILE A 594 18.22 18.96 22.50
N LEU A 595 17.52 18.48 21.47
CA LEU A 595 16.29 17.71 21.70
C LEU A 595 16.66 16.33 22.24
N ASN A 596 16.04 15.93 23.35
CA ASN A 596 16.24 14.64 23.99
C ASN A 596 14.88 14.05 24.36
N SER A 597 14.46 12.99 23.67
CA SER A 597 13.14 12.38 23.83
C SER A 597 13.26 10.86 23.89
N SER A 598 12.79 10.27 24.99
CA SER A 598 12.84 8.82 25.21
C SER A 598 11.62 8.12 24.61
N GLY A 599 11.54 8.07 23.28
CA GLY A 599 10.63 7.15 22.60
C GLY A 599 11.04 5.69 22.87
N ASP A 600 10.09 4.85 23.27
CA ASP A 600 10.34 3.41 23.42
C ASP A 600 10.49 2.78 22.02
N PRO A 601 11.65 2.18 21.67
CA PRO A 601 11.85 1.55 20.36
C PRO A 601 10.93 0.35 20.10
N ASN A 602 10.19 -0.13 21.11
CA ASN A 602 9.14 -1.14 20.97
C ASN A 602 7.75 -0.53 20.74
N VAL A 603 7.52 0.74 21.12
CA VAL A 603 6.28 1.50 20.84
C VAL A 603 6.38 2.24 19.50
N ALA A 604 7.60 2.54 19.03
CA ALA A 604 7.91 2.78 17.61
C ALA A 604 7.78 1.48 16.75
N GLY A 605 6.80 0.63 17.09
CA GLY A 605 6.64 -0.73 16.63
C GLY A 605 6.17 -0.82 15.19
N ILE A 606 7.12 -0.92 14.26
CA ILE A 606 6.97 -1.35 12.85
C ILE A 606 6.13 -0.40 11.95
N ASN A 607 5.41 0.57 12.51
CA ASN A 607 4.78 1.68 11.79
C ASN A 607 5.75 2.87 11.68
N PHE A 608 6.72 2.79 10.77
CA PHE A 608 7.77 3.82 10.58
C PHE A 608 7.27 5.22 10.20
N HIS A 609 5.97 5.41 9.99
CA HIS A 609 5.36 6.67 9.55
C HIS A 609 4.85 7.52 10.72
N ASP A 610 4.71 6.96 11.93
CA ASP A 610 4.17 7.65 13.11
C ASP A 610 5.28 8.29 13.95
N VAL A 611 5.80 9.41 13.47
CA VAL A 611 6.94 10.14 14.05
C VAL A 611 6.51 11.30 14.97
N HIS A 612 5.37 11.18 15.65
CA HIS A 612 4.78 12.27 16.44
C HIS A 612 5.33 12.43 17.87
N PHE A 613 6.20 11.53 18.34
CA PHE A 613 6.74 11.61 19.70
C PHE A 613 7.57 12.88 19.91
N GLY A 614 7.11 13.78 20.80
CA GLY A 614 7.86 14.94 21.29
C GLY A 614 8.32 15.90 20.19
N ILE A 615 7.38 16.67 19.62
CA ILE A 615 7.64 17.55 18.47
C ILE A 615 8.16 18.92 18.94
N LEU A 616 9.30 19.32 18.41
CA LEU A 616 9.81 20.69 18.48
C LEU A 616 9.77 21.35 17.09
N GLN A 617 8.95 22.38 16.91
CA GLN A 617 8.93 23.18 15.69
C GLN A 617 9.76 24.45 15.86
N ILE A 618 10.54 24.80 14.83
CA ILE A 618 11.38 26.00 14.80
C ILE A 618 10.98 26.83 13.59
N ASN A 619 10.40 28.01 13.87
CA ASN A 619 9.73 28.85 12.88
C ASN A 619 10.58 30.04 12.39
N SER A 620 11.64 30.37 13.13
CA SER A 620 12.48 31.55 12.93
C SER A 620 13.90 31.21 12.48
N SER A 621 14.52 32.21 11.85
CA SER A 621 15.91 32.25 11.41
C SER A 621 16.84 32.44 12.62
N ASN A 622 17.86 31.60 12.74
CA ASN A 622 18.60 31.43 14.00
C ASN A 622 20.13 31.54 13.81
N THR A 623 20.81 31.98 14.86
CA THR A 623 22.24 32.38 14.79
C THR A 623 23.15 31.63 15.77
N TYR A 624 22.62 30.68 16.54
CA TYR A 624 23.43 29.88 17.48
C TYR A 624 24.45 28.99 16.74
N SER A 625 25.62 28.75 17.35
CA SER A 625 26.75 28.10 16.67
C SER A 625 27.23 26.78 17.27
N GLY A 626 26.79 26.39 18.47
CA GLY A 626 27.15 25.10 19.06
C GLY A 626 26.54 23.88 18.35
N GLY A 627 25.56 24.11 17.46
CA GLY A 627 24.91 23.07 16.65
C GLY A 627 23.64 22.50 17.30
N THR A 628 23.08 21.48 16.65
CA THR A 628 21.85 20.82 17.09
C THR A 628 22.10 19.33 17.33
N LEU A 629 21.63 18.77 18.44
CA LEU A 629 21.53 17.32 18.66
C LEU A 629 20.05 16.93 18.73
N ILE A 630 19.66 15.93 17.95
CA ILE A 630 18.33 15.31 17.99
C ILE A 630 18.53 13.87 18.48
N ASN A 631 18.37 13.67 19.78
CA ASN A 631 18.48 12.37 20.44
C ASN A 631 17.08 11.82 20.74
N GLY A 632 16.51 11.13 19.75
CA GLY A 632 15.09 10.79 19.73
C GLY A 632 14.17 12.01 19.51
N GLY A 633 12.87 11.75 19.33
CA GLY A 633 11.86 12.78 19.06
C GLY A 633 11.95 13.38 17.66
N LYS A 634 11.26 14.50 17.42
CA LYS A 634 11.21 15.15 16.10
C LYS A 634 11.42 16.67 16.14
N ILE A 635 12.28 17.20 15.27
CA ILE A 635 12.34 18.64 14.95
C ILE A 635 11.73 18.95 13.58
N ASN A 636 10.82 19.93 13.54
CA ASN A 636 10.25 20.53 12.32
C ASN A 636 10.90 21.90 12.01
N VAL A 637 11.61 21.95 10.88
CA VAL A 637 12.39 22.99 10.17
C VAL A 637 11.69 24.02 9.28
N ARG A 638 11.30 25.24 9.68
CA ARG A 638 10.67 26.17 8.69
C ARG A 638 11.60 27.05 7.86
N LYS A 639 12.79 27.38 8.39
CA LYS A 639 13.75 28.31 7.77
C LYS A 639 15.05 27.61 7.40
N GLU A 640 15.71 28.07 6.34
CA GLU A 640 16.98 27.52 5.84
C GLU A 640 18.12 27.55 6.87
N ASP A 641 18.08 28.55 7.76
CA ASP A 641 18.99 28.79 8.88
C ASP A 641 18.36 28.51 10.25
N GLY A 642 17.23 27.80 10.30
CA GLY A 642 16.52 27.52 11.56
C GLY A 642 17.30 26.64 12.55
N LEU A 643 18.32 25.91 12.09
CA LEU A 643 19.21 25.11 12.95
C LEU A 643 20.53 25.83 13.33
N GLY A 644 20.57 27.16 13.17
CA GLY A 644 21.75 27.95 13.45
C GLY A 644 22.87 27.67 12.45
N THR A 645 24.11 27.88 12.88
CA THR A 645 25.31 27.75 12.02
C THR A 645 26.15 26.49 12.30
N GLY A 646 25.84 25.75 13.36
CA GLY A 646 26.60 24.56 13.78
C GLY A 646 26.22 23.28 13.03
N THR A 647 26.86 22.17 13.42
CA THR A 647 26.56 20.82 12.90
C THR A 647 25.26 20.27 13.53
N VAL A 648 24.47 19.53 12.75
CA VAL A 648 23.25 18.84 13.19
C VAL A 648 23.55 17.34 13.36
N THR A 649 23.27 16.77 14.52
CA THR A 649 23.51 15.35 14.82
C THR A 649 22.19 14.63 15.08
N LEU A 650 21.98 13.49 14.42
CA LEU A 650 20.81 12.62 14.63
C LEU A 650 21.25 11.30 15.29
N ASP A 651 20.67 10.98 16.45
CA ASP A 651 20.92 9.74 17.20
C ASP A 651 19.63 9.22 17.86
N GLN A 652 19.63 7.95 18.28
CA GLN A 652 18.54 7.30 19.00
C GLN A 652 17.15 7.48 18.33
N PHE A 653 17.12 7.35 16.99
CA PHE A 653 15.95 7.54 16.12
C PHE A 653 15.43 9.00 16.05
N GLY A 654 16.25 9.97 16.44
CA GLY A 654 15.96 11.40 16.30
C GLY A 654 15.63 11.77 14.85
N THR A 655 14.50 12.45 14.68
CA THR A 655 13.90 12.76 13.38
C THR A 655 14.05 14.24 13.03
N LEU A 656 14.58 14.53 11.85
CA LEU A 656 14.56 15.86 11.24
C LEU A 656 13.47 15.93 10.16
N SER A 657 12.82 17.09 10.04
CA SER A 657 11.86 17.42 8.98
C SER A 657 12.01 18.89 8.58
N THR A 658 11.90 19.24 7.30
CA THR A 658 12.26 20.59 6.81
C THR A 658 11.33 21.10 5.71
N GLU A 659 10.68 22.24 5.92
CA GLU A 659 9.91 23.00 4.91
C GLU A 659 10.83 23.85 4.00
N SER A 660 12.08 24.10 4.41
CA SER A 660 13.14 24.81 3.64
C SER A 660 14.37 23.92 3.44
N THR A 661 15.25 24.26 2.49
CA THR A 661 16.54 23.58 2.30
C THR A 661 17.52 23.97 3.42
N ILE A 662 18.11 22.98 4.11
CA ILE A 662 19.05 23.21 5.20
C ILE A 662 20.50 23.00 4.72
N ALA A 663 21.37 23.97 5.01
CA ALA A 663 22.78 23.98 4.60
C ALA A 663 23.77 23.47 5.68
N ASN A 664 23.30 23.25 6.91
CA ASN A 664 24.13 22.75 8.01
C ASN A 664 24.77 21.38 7.68
N PRO A 665 26.03 21.13 8.08
CA PRO A 665 26.60 19.79 8.07
C PRO A 665 25.79 18.85 8.96
N LEU A 666 25.55 17.62 8.52
CA LEU A 666 24.81 16.60 9.27
C LEU A 666 25.70 15.41 9.65
N VAL A 667 25.49 14.86 10.85
CA VAL A 667 26.05 13.59 11.31
C VAL A 667 24.92 12.66 11.75
N ILE A 668 24.80 11.48 11.15
CA ILE A 668 23.74 10.51 11.45
C ILE A 668 24.38 9.26 12.08
N GLN A 669 24.08 9.04 13.35
CA GLN A 669 24.47 7.83 14.10
C GLN A 669 23.45 6.71 13.82
N ASN A 670 22.20 6.95 14.21
CA ASN A 670 21.02 6.14 13.91
C ASN A 670 19.81 7.06 14.05
N GLY A 671 19.34 7.61 12.94
CA GLY A 671 18.36 8.71 12.93
C GLY A 671 17.55 8.76 11.64
N THR A 672 16.64 9.72 11.56
CA THR A 672 15.57 9.74 10.56
C THR A 672 15.49 11.08 9.85
N LEU A 673 15.37 11.04 8.52
CA LEU A 673 15.01 12.16 7.66
C LEU A 673 13.57 11.95 7.18
N PHE A 674 12.67 12.82 7.58
CA PHE A 674 11.24 12.77 7.24
C PHE A 674 10.87 14.06 6.51
N HIS A 675 10.65 14.00 5.19
CA HIS A 675 10.42 15.19 4.36
C HIS A 675 11.51 16.26 4.51
N CYS A 676 12.63 16.12 3.77
CA CYS A 676 13.84 16.93 3.97
C CYS A 676 14.44 17.47 2.66
N SER A 677 15.00 18.68 2.69
CA SER A 677 15.86 19.18 1.61
C SER A 677 17.21 19.60 2.22
N LEU A 678 18.31 19.00 1.76
CA LEU A 678 19.62 19.10 2.42
C LEU A 678 20.75 19.39 1.41
N SER A 679 21.36 20.57 1.54
CA SER A 679 22.52 21.02 0.76
C SER A 679 23.84 20.96 1.55
N GLY A 680 23.78 20.81 2.88
CA GLY A 680 24.94 20.56 3.73
C GLY A 680 25.50 19.14 3.58
N SER A 681 26.79 18.96 3.88
CA SER A 681 27.47 17.66 3.80
C SER A 681 26.99 16.71 4.90
N ILE A 682 26.71 15.46 4.54
CA ILE A 682 26.16 14.45 5.45
C ILE A 682 27.22 13.37 5.74
N LYS A 683 27.36 13.00 7.01
CA LYS A 683 28.20 11.89 7.48
C LYS A 683 27.35 10.79 8.11
N LEU A 684 27.29 9.64 7.45
CA LEU A 684 26.66 8.41 7.90
C LEU A 684 27.67 7.61 8.73
N ASN A 685 27.50 7.57 10.05
CA ASN A 685 28.26 6.69 10.93
C ASN A 685 27.56 5.33 11.09
N GLY A 686 26.22 5.32 11.09
CA GLY A 686 25.38 4.13 10.99
C GLY A 686 24.28 4.31 9.94
N THR A 687 23.18 3.57 10.06
CA THR A 687 22.11 3.59 9.05
C THR A 687 21.13 4.75 9.27
N ALA A 688 20.95 5.60 8.25
CA ALA A 688 19.89 6.61 8.22
C ALA A 688 18.57 6.02 7.72
N ASN A 689 17.44 6.44 8.29
CA ASN A 689 16.10 6.13 7.80
C ASN A 689 15.56 7.32 7.01
N LEU A 690 15.06 7.11 5.79
CA LEU A 690 14.47 8.16 4.94
C LEU A 690 13.01 7.82 4.68
N ILE A 691 12.11 8.77 4.94
CA ILE A 691 10.65 8.61 4.81
C ILE A 691 10.06 9.82 4.08
N GLY A 692 9.15 9.56 3.14
CA GLY A 692 8.53 10.60 2.34
C GLY A 692 9.48 11.17 1.29
N ASN A 693 9.43 12.48 1.06
CA ASN A 693 10.21 13.12 0.00
C ASN A 693 11.50 13.77 0.55
N CYS A 694 12.67 13.25 0.17
CA CYS A 694 13.96 13.79 0.61
C CYS A 694 14.86 14.15 -0.59
N THR A 695 15.46 15.34 -0.61
CA THR A 695 16.44 15.76 -1.62
C THR A 695 17.80 16.00 -0.97
N ILE A 696 18.83 15.32 -1.48
CA ILE A 696 20.19 15.31 -0.92
C ILE A 696 21.19 15.80 -1.98
N SER A 697 21.56 17.07 -1.90
CA SER A 697 22.51 17.70 -2.84
C SER A 697 23.91 17.92 -2.24
N GLY A 698 24.04 18.01 -0.92
CA GLY A 698 25.33 18.18 -0.22
C GLY A 698 26.23 16.93 -0.17
N GLY A 699 25.69 15.76 -0.51
CA GLY A 699 26.42 14.48 -0.54
C GLY A 699 26.53 13.79 0.82
N MET A 700 26.71 12.46 0.79
CA MET A 700 26.77 11.55 1.94
C MET A 700 28.09 10.79 1.97
N SER A 701 28.71 10.66 3.14
CA SER A 701 30.02 10.02 3.35
C SER A 701 30.03 9.15 4.62
N GLY A 702 31.01 8.25 4.76
CA GLY A 702 31.24 7.51 6.01
C GLY A 702 30.97 6.00 5.94
N ALA A 703 31.05 5.34 7.10
CA ALA A 703 30.94 3.88 7.20
C ALA A 703 29.49 3.37 7.11
N GLY A 704 28.52 4.23 7.41
CA GLY A 704 27.09 3.93 7.42
C GLY A 704 26.45 3.86 6.03
N GLY A 705 25.14 3.65 6.03
CA GLY A 705 24.30 3.51 4.84
C GLY A 705 22.91 4.11 5.07
N PHE A 706 21.92 3.76 4.26
CA PHE A 706 20.55 4.26 4.46
C PHE A 706 19.45 3.31 3.99
N THR A 707 18.28 3.44 4.61
CA THR A 707 17.05 2.72 4.27
C THR A 707 15.95 3.72 3.88
N LEU A 708 15.40 3.58 2.67
CA LEU A 708 14.18 4.27 2.24
C LEU A 708 12.98 3.42 2.63
N HIS A 709 12.05 4.00 3.38
CA HIS A 709 10.76 3.39 3.76
C HIS A 709 9.62 3.98 2.93
N GLY A 710 8.59 3.18 2.65
CA GLY A 710 7.45 3.57 1.83
C GLY A 710 6.41 4.44 2.54
N THR A 711 5.14 4.19 2.24
CA THR A 711 4.00 4.68 3.04
C THR A 711 3.23 3.52 3.67
N ASN A 712 2.51 3.85 4.75
CA ASN A 712 1.49 3.05 5.43
C ASN A 712 1.67 1.52 5.40
N GLY A 713 2.47 0.97 6.31
CA GLY A 713 2.41 -0.46 6.61
C GLY A 713 3.54 -0.94 7.52
N THR A 714 3.43 -2.21 7.94
CA THR A 714 4.57 -2.94 8.49
C THR A 714 5.52 -3.36 7.36
N TYR A 715 6.77 -3.73 7.69
CA TYR A 715 7.83 -4.15 6.75
C TYR A 715 7.39 -5.10 5.61
N LEU A 716 6.39 -5.98 5.85
CA LEU A 716 5.89 -6.93 4.85
C LEU A 716 4.75 -6.38 3.97
N ASN A 717 4.07 -5.33 4.42
CA ASN A 717 2.83 -4.79 3.85
C ASN A 717 2.93 -3.29 3.50
N MET A 718 4.13 -2.68 3.48
CA MET A 718 4.32 -1.30 3.02
C MET A 718 3.79 -1.10 1.58
N VAL A 719 3.13 0.03 1.34
CA VAL A 719 2.69 0.44 -0.01
C VAL A 719 3.66 1.48 -0.61
N PRO A 720 3.71 1.61 -1.96
CA PRO A 720 4.63 2.53 -2.63
C PRO A 720 4.46 4.00 -2.19
N GLY A 721 5.51 4.57 -1.59
CA GLY A 721 5.49 5.95 -1.11
C GLY A 721 6.87 6.57 -0.96
N GLY A 722 6.92 7.90 -0.96
CA GLY A 722 8.15 8.67 -0.82
C GLY A 722 9.07 8.65 -2.06
N THR A 723 9.91 9.68 -2.15
CA THR A 723 10.93 9.84 -3.19
C THR A 723 12.20 10.43 -2.58
N VAL A 724 13.29 9.66 -2.60
CA VAL A 724 14.62 10.15 -2.23
C VAL A 724 15.38 10.51 -3.50
N THR A 725 15.82 11.76 -3.62
CA THR A 725 16.61 12.25 -4.76
C THR A 725 18.05 12.51 -4.32
N LEU A 726 19.01 11.85 -4.96
CA LEU A 726 20.44 12.00 -4.74
C LEU A 726 21.06 12.80 -5.89
N GLU A 727 21.55 13.99 -5.57
CA GLU A 727 22.14 14.94 -6.55
C GLU A 727 23.64 15.18 -6.33
N GLY A 728 24.07 15.09 -5.06
CA GLY A 728 25.46 15.22 -4.63
C GLY A 728 26.30 13.96 -4.85
N THR A 729 27.62 14.11 -4.70
CA THR A 729 28.59 13.01 -4.72
C THR A 729 28.52 12.23 -3.40
N ASN A 730 28.42 10.90 -3.47
CA ASN A 730 28.13 10.06 -2.32
C ASN A 730 29.21 8.98 -2.11
N THR A 731 30.04 9.11 -1.07
CA THR A 731 31.19 8.26 -0.74
C THR A 731 30.98 7.34 0.47
N TYR A 732 29.73 7.17 0.92
CA TYR A 732 29.40 6.22 1.99
C TYR A 732 29.67 4.77 1.58
N THR A 733 29.86 3.86 2.55
CA THR A 733 30.25 2.46 2.28
C THR A 733 29.30 1.40 2.85
N GLY A 734 28.36 1.76 3.71
CA GLY A 734 27.30 0.87 4.19
C GLY A 734 26.11 0.80 3.23
N PRO A 735 25.15 -0.11 3.45
CA PRO A 735 24.15 -0.51 2.44
C PRO A 735 23.07 0.54 2.17
N THR A 736 22.49 0.44 0.98
CA THR A 736 21.33 1.19 0.47
C THR A 736 20.16 0.22 0.28
N THR A 737 19.15 0.30 1.14
CA THR A 737 17.98 -0.59 1.10
C THR A 737 16.72 0.21 0.81
N ILE A 738 15.99 -0.14 -0.25
CA ILE A 738 14.83 0.64 -0.74
C ILE A 738 13.56 -0.23 -0.67
N PHE A 739 12.68 0.08 0.27
CA PHE A 739 11.32 -0.47 0.38
C PHE A 739 10.35 0.27 -0.58
N PRO A 740 9.08 -0.17 -0.75
CA PRO A 740 8.15 0.37 -1.75
C PRO A 740 8.11 1.91 -1.79
N GLY A 741 8.75 2.49 -2.79
CA GLY A 741 9.08 3.92 -2.86
C GLY A 741 10.14 4.16 -3.94
N THR A 742 10.53 5.42 -4.18
CA THR A 742 11.42 5.76 -5.31
C THR A 742 12.77 6.31 -4.85
N LEU A 743 13.87 5.65 -5.24
CA LEU A 743 15.21 6.24 -5.23
C LEU A 743 15.52 6.84 -6.60
N VAL A 744 15.72 8.15 -6.68
CA VAL A 744 16.17 8.88 -7.87
C VAL A 744 17.65 9.21 -7.71
N VAL A 745 18.50 8.73 -8.62
CA VAL A 745 19.93 9.07 -8.65
C VAL A 745 20.21 9.92 -9.89
N LYS A 746 20.55 11.20 -9.67
CA LYS A 746 20.75 12.19 -10.77
C LYS A 746 22.08 12.02 -11.51
N LYS A 747 23.11 11.50 -10.85
CA LYS A 747 24.47 11.38 -11.39
C LYS A 747 25.10 10.04 -10.97
N ALA A 748 26.00 9.49 -11.77
CA ALA A 748 26.69 8.23 -11.41
C ALA A 748 27.44 8.35 -10.06
N ALA A 749 28.02 9.52 -9.79
CA ALA A 749 28.66 9.85 -8.51
C ALA A 749 27.71 9.85 -7.29
N GLY A 750 26.39 9.90 -7.51
CA GLY A 750 25.37 9.83 -6.46
C GLY A 750 25.14 8.42 -5.90
N LEU A 751 25.75 7.38 -6.47
CA LEU A 751 25.64 6.00 -6.01
C LEU A 751 27.05 5.41 -5.84
N TYR A 752 27.53 5.36 -4.60
CA TYR A 752 28.90 4.93 -4.24
C TYR A 752 30.01 5.61 -5.08
N ASN A 753 29.89 6.92 -5.31
CA ASN A 753 30.86 7.73 -6.05
C ASN A 753 31.14 7.24 -7.49
N GLY A 754 30.21 6.50 -8.09
CA GLY A 754 30.39 5.87 -9.40
C GLY A 754 31.26 4.61 -9.38
N ASP A 755 31.67 4.11 -8.21
CA ASP A 755 32.48 2.91 -8.08
C ASP A 755 31.64 1.64 -8.32
N SER A 756 31.75 1.12 -9.55
CA SER A 756 31.09 -0.13 -9.94
C SER A 756 31.50 -1.36 -9.12
N ALA A 757 32.61 -1.34 -8.39
CA ALA A 757 32.98 -2.41 -7.45
C ALA A 757 32.17 -2.37 -6.15
N LYS A 758 31.46 -1.26 -5.86
CA LYS A 758 30.52 -1.13 -4.74
C LYS A 758 29.06 -1.36 -5.14
N TRP A 759 28.76 -1.43 -6.43
CA TRP A 759 27.43 -1.74 -6.94
C TRP A 759 27.16 -3.26 -6.85
N THR A 760 26.91 -3.77 -5.65
CA THR A 760 26.71 -5.20 -5.37
C THR A 760 25.41 -5.46 -4.60
N PRO A 761 24.84 -6.68 -4.61
CA PRO A 761 23.60 -6.99 -3.88
C PRO A 761 23.68 -6.77 -2.36
N ALA A 762 24.89 -6.90 -1.78
CA ALA A 762 25.15 -6.62 -0.37
C ALA A 762 25.11 -5.11 -0.02
N ASN A 763 25.29 -4.25 -1.02
CA ASN A 763 25.32 -2.79 -0.88
C ASN A 763 24.05 -2.11 -1.44
N ILE A 764 23.37 -2.70 -2.41
CA ILE A 764 22.17 -2.13 -3.02
C ILE A 764 21.09 -3.21 -3.05
N THR A 765 19.96 -2.95 -2.37
CA THR A 765 18.80 -3.83 -2.38
C THR A 765 17.54 -3.02 -2.67
N ILE A 766 16.98 -3.19 -3.86
CA ILE A 766 15.72 -2.58 -4.31
C ILE A 766 14.63 -3.63 -4.14
N HIS A 767 13.75 -3.46 -3.15
CA HIS A 767 12.70 -4.43 -2.84
C HIS A 767 11.58 -4.44 -3.88
N LYS A 768 10.73 -5.47 -3.79
CA LYS A 768 9.46 -5.56 -4.53
C LYS A 768 8.67 -4.25 -4.43
N ALA A 769 8.08 -3.80 -5.54
CA ALA A 769 7.35 -2.54 -5.70
C ALA A 769 8.15 -1.25 -5.41
N ALA A 770 9.43 -1.32 -5.05
CA ALA A 770 10.32 -0.17 -5.04
C ALA A 770 10.86 0.15 -6.44
N THR A 771 11.21 1.42 -6.66
CA THR A 771 11.74 1.94 -7.93
C THR A 771 13.14 2.49 -7.77
N LEU A 772 14.08 1.97 -8.57
CA LEU A 772 15.37 2.61 -8.83
C LEU A 772 15.25 3.44 -10.11
N ARG A 773 15.27 4.77 -10.01
CA ARG A 773 15.25 5.71 -11.14
C ARG A 773 16.64 6.31 -11.34
N LEU A 774 17.20 6.10 -12.52
CA LEU A 774 18.54 6.58 -12.90
C LEU A 774 18.43 7.58 -14.04
N ASN A 775 18.98 8.78 -13.83
CA ASN A 775 19.25 9.73 -14.91
C ASN A 775 20.38 9.19 -15.81
N VAL A 776 20.23 9.28 -17.12
CA VAL A 776 21.11 8.60 -18.09
C VAL A 776 21.41 9.45 -19.33
N GLY A 777 22.69 9.50 -19.71
CA GLY A 777 23.18 10.13 -20.94
C GLY A 777 23.51 11.63 -20.87
N GLY A 778 23.07 12.36 -19.85
CA GLY A 778 23.48 13.75 -19.61
C GLY A 778 24.83 13.91 -18.90
N PRO A 779 25.29 15.16 -18.64
CA PRO A 779 26.60 15.43 -18.04
C PRO A 779 26.77 14.87 -16.61
N GLY A 780 27.59 13.83 -16.47
CA GLY A 780 27.83 13.12 -15.20
C GLY A 780 26.72 12.14 -14.80
N GLU A 781 25.73 11.94 -15.66
CA GLU A 781 24.69 10.92 -15.52
C GLU A 781 25.23 9.52 -15.87
N PHE A 782 24.41 8.47 -15.71
CA PHE A 782 24.86 7.11 -15.99
C PHE A 782 25.04 6.88 -17.50
N SER A 783 26.17 6.29 -17.89
CA SER A 783 26.41 5.80 -19.26
C SER A 783 25.79 4.42 -19.48
N GLY A 784 25.56 4.04 -20.74
CA GLY A 784 25.06 2.70 -21.09
C GLY A 784 26.00 1.55 -20.68
N GLU A 785 27.31 1.82 -20.59
CA GLU A 785 28.29 0.88 -20.04
C GLU A 785 28.18 0.75 -18.51
N GLN A 786 28.00 1.86 -17.80
CA GLN A 786 27.78 1.86 -16.36
C GLN A 786 26.49 1.14 -15.98
N LEU A 787 25.40 1.35 -16.72
CA LEU A 787 24.16 0.57 -16.57
C LEU A 787 24.41 -0.93 -16.75
N GLY A 788 25.19 -1.31 -17.76
CA GLY A 788 25.56 -2.71 -17.99
C GLY A 788 26.31 -3.34 -16.82
N LYS A 789 27.27 -2.61 -16.20
CA LYS A 789 27.99 -3.06 -15.00
C LYS A 789 27.08 -3.13 -13.77
N LEU A 790 26.25 -2.10 -13.55
CA LEU A 790 25.30 -2.03 -12.44
C LEU A 790 24.33 -3.23 -12.48
N LEU A 791 23.63 -3.43 -13.61
CA LEU A 791 22.64 -4.51 -13.74
C LEU A 791 23.31 -5.89 -13.77
N GLY A 792 24.48 -6.00 -14.40
CA GLY A 792 25.29 -7.23 -14.40
C GLY A 792 25.75 -7.66 -13.01
N ASN A 793 25.96 -6.72 -12.08
CA ASN A 793 26.34 -7.02 -10.69
C ASN A 793 25.14 -7.23 -9.75
N LEU A 794 24.02 -6.53 -9.95
CA LEU A 794 22.84 -6.63 -9.07
C LEU A 794 21.95 -7.86 -9.34
N CYS A 795 22.03 -8.46 -10.53
CA CYS A 795 21.23 -9.63 -10.95
C CYS A 795 22.07 -10.91 -11.07
N THR A 796 22.93 -11.22 -10.08
CA THR A 796 24.02 -12.20 -10.20
C THR A 796 23.68 -13.63 -9.78
N ALA A 797 23.17 -13.85 -8.56
CA ALA A 797 23.18 -15.18 -7.94
C ALA A 797 21.90 -15.53 -7.15
N VAL A 798 21.73 -16.83 -6.89
CA VAL A 798 20.51 -17.46 -6.34
C VAL A 798 20.09 -16.91 -4.95
N HIS A 799 20.99 -16.26 -4.21
CA HIS A 799 20.70 -15.71 -2.88
C HIS A 799 21.15 -14.24 -2.70
N GLU A 800 21.58 -13.59 -3.78
CA GLU A 800 22.19 -12.25 -3.76
C GLU A 800 21.52 -11.38 -4.82
N ASN A 801 20.34 -10.85 -4.48
CA ASN A 801 19.44 -10.19 -5.42
C ASN A 801 19.33 -8.69 -5.11
N GLY A 802 20.13 -7.87 -5.78
CA GLY A 802 20.15 -6.42 -5.57
C GLY A 802 18.96 -5.69 -6.20
N LEU A 803 18.34 -6.30 -7.21
CA LEU A 803 17.08 -5.86 -7.82
C LEU A 803 16.04 -6.97 -7.63
N MET A 804 15.20 -6.87 -6.59
CA MET A 804 14.31 -7.97 -6.20
C MET A 804 13.11 -8.15 -7.13
N GLY A 805 12.50 -9.34 -7.12
CA GLY A 805 11.31 -9.66 -7.90
C GLY A 805 10.14 -8.71 -7.60
N GLY A 806 9.55 -8.14 -8.66
CA GLY A 806 8.45 -7.18 -8.62
C GLY A 806 8.86 -5.72 -8.38
N SER A 807 10.16 -5.42 -8.29
CA SER A 807 10.70 -4.05 -8.30
C SER A 807 10.57 -3.37 -9.68
N PHE A 808 10.95 -2.10 -9.77
CA PHE A 808 11.04 -1.33 -11.01
C PHE A 808 12.47 -0.78 -11.22
N LEU A 809 12.94 -0.85 -12.46
CA LEU A 809 14.08 -0.10 -12.97
C LEU A 809 13.56 0.97 -13.93
N SER A 810 13.76 2.24 -13.58
CA SER A 810 13.38 3.39 -14.42
C SER A 810 14.64 4.10 -14.93
N LEU A 811 14.75 4.28 -16.24
CA LEU A 811 15.88 4.94 -16.89
C LEU A 811 15.40 6.20 -17.60
N ASP A 812 15.92 7.35 -17.18
CA ASP A 812 15.43 8.68 -17.54
C ASP A 812 16.43 9.44 -18.43
N THR A 813 16.14 9.50 -19.73
CA THR A 813 16.97 10.19 -20.74
C THR A 813 16.55 11.65 -20.96
N ALA A 814 16.00 12.34 -19.95
CA ALA A 814 15.56 13.73 -20.09
C ALA A 814 16.69 14.70 -20.47
N ASN A 815 17.92 14.45 -19.98
CA ASN A 815 19.10 15.29 -20.21
C ASN A 815 20.07 14.70 -21.26
N ALA A 816 19.69 13.62 -21.96
CA ALA A 816 20.58 12.91 -22.87
C ALA A 816 20.81 13.72 -24.17
N SER A 817 22.06 14.08 -24.44
CA SER A 817 22.46 14.83 -25.65
C SER A 817 22.65 13.96 -26.90
N ALA A 818 22.68 12.62 -26.73
CA ALA A 818 22.82 11.63 -27.79
C ALA A 818 22.13 10.30 -27.39
N PRO A 819 21.89 9.37 -28.33
CA PRO A 819 21.28 8.08 -28.02
C PRO A 819 22.09 7.24 -27.01
N VAL A 820 21.45 6.84 -25.91
CA VAL A 820 22.06 6.01 -24.87
C VAL A 820 21.98 4.54 -25.25
N ILE A 821 23.11 3.89 -25.53
CA ILE A 821 23.17 2.48 -25.97
C ILE A 821 23.53 1.57 -24.80
N VAL A 822 22.63 0.66 -24.42
CA VAL A 822 22.88 -0.41 -23.44
C VAL A 822 23.15 -1.72 -24.21
N SER A 823 24.43 -2.07 -24.34
CA SER A 823 24.88 -3.27 -25.06
C SER A 823 25.00 -4.53 -24.18
N ALA A 824 24.95 -4.37 -22.86
CA ALA A 824 24.99 -5.50 -21.93
C ALA A 824 23.63 -6.21 -21.85
N ASN A 825 23.64 -7.52 -21.63
CA ASN A 825 22.42 -8.31 -21.46
C ASN A 825 21.80 -8.03 -20.09
N ILE A 826 20.57 -7.51 -20.08
CA ILE A 826 19.76 -7.29 -18.89
C ILE A 826 19.03 -8.61 -18.55
N THR A 827 19.10 -9.07 -17.30
CA THR A 827 18.54 -10.36 -16.84
C THR A 827 17.83 -10.20 -15.50
N ASP A 828 16.95 -11.15 -15.16
CA ASP A 828 16.30 -11.20 -13.85
C ASP A 828 17.25 -11.76 -12.78
N SER A 829 17.15 -11.18 -11.58
CA SER A 829 17.59 -11.75 -10.29
C SER A 829 17.04 -13.17 -10.07
N LYS A 830 17.76 -14.05 -9.35
CA LYS A 830 17.47 -15.49 -9.30
C LYS A 830 17.33 -16.02 -7.88
N GLY A 831 16.54 -17.09 -7.70
CA GLY A 831 16.30 -17.72 -6.40
C GLY A 831 15.54 -16.83 -5.40
N PRO A 832 15.59 -17.11 -4.08
CA PRO A 832 14.82 -16.37 -3.07
C PRO A 832 14.99 -14.85 -3.14
N GLY A 833 13.87 -14.14 -3.32
CA GLY A 833 13.82 -12.69 -3.48
C GLY A 833 14.08 -12.19 -4.91
N GLY A 834 14.54 -13.05 -5.83
CA GLY A 834 14.66 -12.75 -7.26
C GLY A 834 13.33 -12.87 -8.02
N GLY A 835 13.42 -12.88 -9.35
CA GLY A 835 12.29 -12.91 -10.28
C GLY A 835 12.17 -11.65 -11.15
N SER A 836 11.08 -11.55 -11.90
CA SER A 836 10.81 -10.48 -12.86
C SER A 836 10.76 -9.10 -12.22
N PHE A 837 11.51 -8.13 -12.74
CA PHE A 837 11.35 -6.70 -12.45
C PHE A 837 10.72 -5.98 -13.65
N ARG A 838 10.18 -4.77 -13.45
CA ARG A 838 9.61 -3.93 -14.51
C ARG A 838 10.66 -2.96 -15.07
N PHE A 839 10.85 -2.94 -16.38
CA PHE A 839 11.71 -1.97 -17.07
C PHE A 839 10.88 -0.76 -17.54
N LYS A 840 11.32 0.47 -17.23
CA LYS A 840 10.59 1.72 -17.48
C LYS A 840 11.50 2.77 -18.15
N LYS A 841 11.20 3.17 -19.39
CA LYS A 841 11.90 4.22 -20.14
C LYS A 841 11.16 5.56 -20.00
N CYS A 842 11.86 6.56 -19.48
CA CYS A 842 11.37 7.93 -19.29
C CYS A 842 12.27 8.95 -20.01
N GLY A 843 11.82 10.21 -20.09
CA GLY A 843 12.58 11.35 -20.59
C GLY A 843 12.64 11.42 -22.12
N ALA A 844 12.73 12.62 -22.69
CA ALA A 844 12.57 12.82 -24.14
C ALA A 844 13.62 12.12 -25.03
N GLY A 845 14.83 11.88 -24.51
CA GLY A 845 15.93 11.28 -25.27
C GLY A 845 15.70 9.85 -25.80
N VAL A 846 16.64 9.40 -26.63
CA VAL A 846 16.67 8.07 -27.25
C VAL A 846 17.46 7.09 -26.38
N MET A 847 16.90 5.90 -26.14
CA MET A 847 17.60 4.77 -25.56
C MET A 847 17.59 3.59 -26.53
N LYS A 848 18.73 2.91 -26.74
CA LYS A 848 18.83 1.67 -27.50
C LYS A 848 19.17 0.50 -26.59
N LEU A 849 18.33 -0.52 -26.56
CA LEU A 849 18.62 -1.81 -25.92
C LEU A 849 19.21 -2.74 -27.00
N ALA A 850 20.54 -2.91 -26.98
CA ALA A 850 21.28 -3.71 -27.95
C ALA A 850 21.66 -5.11 -27.41
N GLY A 851 21.57 -5.33 -26.10
CA GLY A 851 21.78 -6.64 -25.48
C GLY A 851 20.69 -7.68 -25.82
N ASN A 852 21.09 -8.95 -25.80
CA ASN A 852 20.18 -10.11 -25.85
C ASN A 852 19.60 -10.33 -24.44
N ASN A 853 18.59 -9.55 -24.11
CA ASN A 853 18.05 -9.47 -22.76
C ASN A 853 17.18 -10.69 -22.42
N THR A 854 17.17 -11.05 -21.14
CA THR A 854 16.48 -12.24 -20.58
C THR A 854 15.65 -11.92 -19.34
N TYR A 855 15.48 -10.63 -19.00
CA TYR A 855 14.50 -10.23 -18.00
C TYR A 855 13.10 -10.69 -18.44
N THR A 856 12.30 -11.18 -17.51
CA THR A 856 11.00 -11.79 -17.83
C THR A 856 9.81 -10.88 -17.55
N GLY A 857 10.03 -9.68 -17.00
CA GLY A 857 8.99 -8.70 -16.68
C GLY A 857 8.68 -7.66 -17.77
N ARG A 858 7.65 -6.85 -17.51
CA ARG A 858 7.05 -5.89 -18.47
C ARG A 858 8.01 -4.76 -18.87
N THR A 859 7.95 -4.36 -20.14
CA THR A 859 8.54 -3.13 -20.68
C THR A 859 7.51 -2.00 -20.70
N VAL A 860 7.89 -0.84 -20.16
CA VAL A 860 7.10 0.40 -20.13
C VAL A 860 7.88 1.53 -20.81
N LEU A 861 7.21 2.28 -21.70
CA LEU A 861 7.73 3.46 -22.38
C LEU A 861 6.79 4.64 -22.12
N GLU A 862 7.23 5.61 -21.32
CA GLU A 862 6.40 6.77 -20.92
C GLU A 862 6.74 8.05 -21.68
N SER A 863 7.97 8.15 -22.20
CA SER A 863 8.43 9.32 -22.94
C SER A 863 9.69 9.02 -23.75
N GLY A 864 9.82 9.75 -24.86
CA GLY A 864 10.96 9.69 -25.76
C GLY A 864 10.98 8.42 -26.59
N THR A 865 12.19 7.99 -26.96
CA THR A 865 12.37 6.90 -27.93
C THR A 865 13.03 5.67 -27.32
N LEU A 866 12.49 4.49 -27.61
CA LEU A 866 13.11 3.20 -27.35
C LEU A 866 13.47 2.53 -28.68
N SER A 867 14.74 2.18 -28.86
CA SER A 867 15.28 1.51 -30.05
C SER A 867 15.70 0.08 -29.73
N VAL A 868 15.31 -0.86 -30.59
CA VAL A 868 15.45 -2.31 -30.40
C VAL A 868 15.83 -2.99 -31.72
N SER A 869 16.41 -4.19 -31.65
CA SER A 869 16.64 -5.06 -32.81
C SER A 869 15.81 -6.36 -32.75
N SER A 870 15.19 -6.67 -31.61
CA SER A 870 14.25 -7.78 -31.47
C SER A 870 13.23 -7.52 -30.34
N LEU A 871 11.97 -7.85 -30.61
CA LEU A 871 10.87 -7.90 -29.66
C LEU A 871 10.73 -9.31 -29.09
N ASN A 872 10.82 -10.34 -29.93
CA ASN A 872 10.39 -11.72 -29.69
C ASN A 872 8.90 -11.86 -29.29
N SER A 873 8.40 -13.09 -29.34
CA SER A 873 7.06 -13.53 -28.97
C SER A 873 6.95 -13.99 -27.51
N PHE A 874 5.71 -14.04 -26.98
CA PHE A 874 5.38 -14.74 -25.73
C PHE A 874 4.99 -16.22 -25.97
N GLY A 875 4.46 -16.55 -27.16
CA GLY A 875 4.05 -17.86 -27.68
C GLY A 875 4.12 -19.08 -26.74
N LYS A 876 2.97 -19.48 -26.19
CA LYS A 876 2.80 -20.66 -25.30
C LYS A 876 3.59 -21.88 -25.79
N GLY A 877 4.47 -22.41 -24.93
CA GLY A 877 5.14 -23.70 -25.12
C GLY A 877 6.40 -23.70 -25.97
N LYS A 878 6.83 -22.56 -26.54
CA LYS A 878 8.17 -22.41 -27.10
C LYS A 878 9.13 -21.87 -26.05
N GLY A 879 10.39 -22.29 -26.11
CA GLY A 879 11.42 -21.78 -25.18
C GLY A 879 11.59 -20.27 -25.32
N ARG A 880 11.60 -19.53 -24.20
CA ARG A 880 11.68 -18.06 -24.18
C ARG A 880 13.06 -17.60 -24.65
N ALA A 881 13.20 -17.33 -25.95
CA ALA A 881 14.42 -16.74 -26.50
C ALA A 881 14.66 -15.32 -25.94
N SER A 882 15.93 -14.93 -25.84
CA SER A 882 16.33 -13.57 -25.49
C SER A 882 16.02 -12.57 -26.61
N SER A 883 15.66 -11.33 -26.27
CA SER A 883 15.46 -10.24 -27.23
C SER A 883 15.88 -8.89 -26.64
N SER A 884 15.87 -7.81 -27.42
CA SER A 884 16.07 -6.45 -26.87
C SER A 884 15.04 -6.10 -25.78
N LEU A 885 13.83 -6.66 -25.85
CA LEU A 885 12.74 -6.48 -24.86
C LEU A 885 12.55 -7.69 -23.91
N GLY A 886 13.61 -8.47 -23.67
CA GLY A 886 13.59 -9.56 -22.70
C GLY A 886 12.88 -10.82 -23.18
N ALA A 887 12.64 -11.74 -22.24
CA ALA A 887 12.15 -13.10 -22.46
C ALA A 887 10.89 -13.34 -21.60
N PRO A 888 9.73 -12.78 -21.98
CA PRO A 888 8.63 -12.52 -21.05
C PRO A 888 8.00 -13.78 -20.42
N GLY A 889 7.57 -13.64 -19.16
CA GLY A 889 6.94 -14.71 -18.38
C GLY A 889 5.70 -15.33 -19.04
N ASP A 890 4.84 -14.44 -19.52
CA ASP A 890 3.47 -14.68 -19.97
C ASP A 890 3.02 -13.50 -20.86
N ILE A 891 1.74 -13.43 -21.21
CA ILE A 891 1.18 -12.36 -22.06
C ILE A 891 1.14 -10.98 -21.37
N GLU A 892 1.14 -10.90 -20.04
CA GLU A 892 1.07 -9.65 -19.27
C GLU A 892 2.45 -9.05 -19.00
N ALA A 893 3.43 -9.92 -18.78
CA ALA A 893 4.85 -9.57 -18.81
C ALA A 893 5.34 -9.30 -20.24
N GLY A 894 4.72 -9.93 -21.24
CA GLY A 894 5.00 -9.70 -22.67
C GLY A 894 4.45 -8.38 -23.22
N GLU A 895 3.52 -7.75 -22.51
CA GLU A 895 2.91 -6.48 -22.90
C GLU A 895 3.96 -5.36 -23.04
N ILE A 896 3.88 -4.59 -24.12
CA ILE A 896 4.65 -3.36 -24.32
C ILE A 896 3.71 -2.21 -23.96
N PHE A 897 3.90 -1.63 -22.78
CA PHE A 897 3.04 -0.57 -22.24
C PHE A 897 3.57 0.80 -22.71
N ILE A 898 2.73 1.59 -23.37
CA ILE A 898 3.11 2.90 -23.91
C ILE A 898 2.22 3.98 -23.28
N GLY A 899 2.88 4.91 -22.60
CA GLY A 899 2.27 5.96 -21.79
C GLY A 899 1.97 5.55 -20.34
N GLU A 900 1.73 6.54 -19.49
CA GLU A 900 1.22 6.46 -18.12
C GLU A 900 0.40 7.74 -17.86
N GLU A 901 -0.86 7.59 -17.45
CA GLU A 901 -1.81 8.71 -17.34
C GLU A 901 -1.24 9.91 -16.55
N GLY A 902 -1.24 11.08 -17.18
CA GLY A 902 -0.79 12.33 -16.56
C GLY A 902 0.74 12.48 -16.44
N ARG A 903 1.52 11.49 -16.92
CA ARG A 903 2.99 11.52 -16.99
C ARG A 903 3.54 11.30 -18.40
N ASP A 904 2.66 11.26 -19.40
CA ASP A 904 2.97 10.96 -20.79
C ASP A 904 3.84 12.03 -21.49
N GLY A 905 4.88 11.60 -22.21
CA GLY A 905 5.52 12.35 -23.29
C GLY A 905 5.33 11.65 -24.65
N GLU A 906 5.70 12.29 -25.77
CA GLU A 906 5.64 11.62 -27.08
C GLU A 906 6.50 10.35 -27.05
N CYS A 907 5.93 9.24 -27.51
CA CYS A 907 6.54 7.91 -27.42
C CYS A 907 6.85 7.34 -28.79
N SER A 908 8.07 6.85 -28.99
CA SER A 908 8.49 6.20 -30.24
C SER A 908 9.18 4.85 -29.97
N LEU A 909 8.76 3.81 -30.68
CA LEU A 909 9.42 2.50 -30.72
C LEU A 909 10.08 2.30 -32.09
N ILE A 910 11.41 2.31 -32.14
CA ILE A 910 12.18 2.08 -33.38
C ILE A 910 12.68 0.64 -33.42
N TYR A 911 12.22 -0.13 -34.40
CA TYR A 911 12.80 -1.43 -34.73
C TYR A 911 13.96 -1.26 -35.72
N THR A 912 15.05 -1.99 -35.48
CA THR A 912 16.31 -1.93 -36.25
C THR A 912 16.87 -3.33 -36.57
N GLY A 913 16.02 -4.36 -36.51
CA GLY A 913 16.39 -5.76 -36.72
C GLY A 913 16.27 -6.25 -38.17
N PRO A 914 16.63 -7.52 -38.43
CA PRO A 914 16.60 -8.12 -39.77
C PRO A 914 15.19 -8.58 -40.22
N GLY A 915 14.16 -8.40 -39.39
CA GLY A 915 12.80 -8.90 -39.59
C GLY A 915 12.38 -9.89 -38.51
N GLU A 916 11.12 -9.82 -38.09
CA GLU A 916 10.56 -10.56 -36.95
C GLU A 916 9.03 -10.56 -36.98
N THR A 917 8.42 -11.62 -36.45
CA THR A 917 6.98 -11.65 -36.13
C THR A 917 6.81 -11.76 -34.61
N SER A 918 5.94 -10.93 -34.02
CA SER A 918 5.66 -10.93 -32.59
C SER A 918 4.15 -10.93 -32.30
N ASP A 919 3.78 -11.68 -31.27
CA ASP A 919 2.45 -11.76 -30.65
C ASP A 919 2.35 -10.95 -29.34
N ARG A 920 3.37 -10.14 -28.99
CA ARG A 920 3.29 -9.21 -27.85
C ARG A 920 2.15 -8.23 -28.07
N VAL A 921 1.31 -8.05 -27.04
CA VAL A 921 0.30 -6.99 -27.02
C VAL A 921 1.01 -5.66 -26.81
N ILE A 922 0.79 -4.69 -27.70
CA ILE A 922 1.16 -3.30 -27.46
C ILE A 922 -0.08 -2.60 -26.89
N ASN A 923 0.10 -1.88 -25.77
CA ASN A 923 -0.97 -1.16 -25.10
C ASN A 923 -0.71 0.35 -25.11
N LEU A 924 -1.61 1.12 -25.71
CA LEU A 924 -1.61 2.58 -25.75
C LEU A 924 -2.41 3.11 -24.54
N ALA A 925 -1.80 2.98 -23.36
CA ALA A 925 -2.43 3.25 -22.07
C ALA A 925 -2.40 4.73 -21.67
N GLY A 926 -1.47 5.50 -22.21
CA GLY A 926 -1.37 6.94 -22.00
C GLY A 926 -2.59 7.74 -22.48
N LYS A 927 -2.76 8.95 -21.95
CA LYS A 927 -3.68 9.95 -22.51
C LYS A 927 -3.08 10.73 -23.67
N ASN A 928 -1.79 10.56 -23.96
CA ASN A 928 -1.12 11.26 -25.05
C ASN A 928 -1.68 10.94 -26.44
N ALA A 929 -1.68 11.99 -27.26
CA ALA A 929 -2.33 11.99 -28.57
C ALA A 929 -1.56 11.25 -29.67
N ALA A 930 -0.28 10.91 -29.50
CA ALA A 930 0.55 10.30 -30.55
C ALA A 930 1.56 9.25 -30.03
N VAL A 931 1.67 8.15 -30.77
CA VAL A 931 2.68 7.09 -30.57
C VAL A 931 3.23 6.68 -31.94
N THR A 932 4.56 6.61 -32.07
CA THR A 932 5.24 6.25 -33.34
C THR A 932 5.79 4.83 -33.30
N PHE A 933 5.48 4.05 -34.34
CA PHE A 933 6.18 2.81 -34.67
C PHE A 933 7.06 3.08 -35.89
N ASP A 934 8.38 3.06 -35.69
CA ASP A 934 9.36 3.29 -36.75
C ASP A 934 10.02 1.97 -37.15
N GLN A 935 9.85 1.59 -38.41
CA GLN A 935 10.50 0.47 -39.05
C GLN A 935 11.78 0.97 -39.77
N SER A 936 12.89 0.93 -39.03
CA SER A 936 14.25 1.22 -39.51
C SER A 936 15.13 -0.05 -39.56
N GLY A 937 14.50 -1.21 -39.73
CA GLY A 937 15.13 -2.54 -39.88
C GLY A 937 15.10 -3.05 -41.33
N THR A 938 15.86 -4.11 -41.61
CA THR A 938 16.12 -4.59 -42.99
C THR A 938 15.21 -5.75 -43.44
N GLY A 939 13.99 -5.82 -42.94
CA GLY A 939 13.07 -6.93 -43.20
C GLY A 939 11.65 -6.67 -42.70
N LEU A 940 10.80 -7.68 -42.68
CA LEU A 940 9.40 -7.56 -42.23
C LEU A 940 9.31 -7.54 -40.70
N LEU A 941 8.77 -6.47 -40.11
CA LEU A 941 8.28 -6.44 -38.73
C LEU A 941 6.77 -6.68 -38.73
N LYS A 942 6.31 -7.82 -38.22
CA LYS A 942 4.88 -8.19 -38.18
C LYS A 942 4.35 -8.26 -36.74
N LEU A 943 3.35 -7.44 -36.44
CA LEU A 943 2.69 -7.35 -35.14
C LEU A 943 1.32 -8.05 -35.23
N THR A 944 1.16 -9.20 -34.58
CA THR A 944 0.00 -10.10 -34.80
C THR A 944 -1.11 -9.99 -33.77
N SER A 945 -0.81 -9.51 -32.55
CA SER A 945 -1.83 -9.20 -31.54
C SER A 945 -2.49 -7.86 -31.83
N SER A 946 -3.81 -7.78 -31.65
CA SER A 946 -4.55 -6.51 -31.69
C SER A 946 -3.96 -5.49 -30.72
N LEU A 947 -3.99 -4.22 -31.11
CA LEU A 947 -3.53 -3.13 -30.24
C LEU A 947 -4.55 -2.94 -29.13
N LEU A 948 -4.08 -2.91 -27.88
CA LEU A 948 -4.87 -2.49 -26.75
C LEU A 948 -4.76 -0.96 -26.62
N ILE A 949 -5.86 -0.29 -26.28
CA ILE A 949 -5.90 1.18 -26.15
C ILE A 949 -6.62 1.53 -24.85
N SER A 950 -5.98 1.23 -23.72
CA SER A 950 -6.61 1.41 -22.40
C SER A 950 -6.61 2.85 -21.88
N GLY A 951 -6.04 3.80 -22.62
CA GLY A 951 -6.08 5.24 -22.31
C GLY A 951 -7.45 5.87 -22.59
N TYR A 952 -8.43 5.59 -21.71
CA TYR A 952 -9.85 5.99 -21.76
C TYR A 952 -10.09 7.45 -22.16
N GLY A 953 -11.11 7.68 -22.99
CA GLY A 953 -11.64 9.02 -23.30
C GLY A 953 -10.71 9.96 -24.07
N ALA A 954 -9.53 9.50 -24.50
CA ALA A 954 -8.51 10.32 -25.14
C ALA A 954 -8.20 9.83 -26.56
N ASN A 955 -8.36 10.71 -27.56
CA ASN A 955 -7.98 10.45 -28.95
C ASN A 955 -6.53 9.96 -29.08
N LYS A 956 -6.28 9.10 -30.07
CA LYS A 956 -4.96 8.53 -30.35
C LYS A 956 -4.55 8.79 -31.80
N THR A 957 -3.25 8.79 -32.03
CA THR A 957 -2.61 8.85 -33.35
C THR A 957 -1.53 7.78 -33.40
N ILE A 958 -1.69 6.79 -34.26
CA ILE A 958 -0.67 5.78 -34.53
C ILE A 958 0.14 6.27 -35.72
N VAL A 959 1.37 6.74 -35.48
CA VAL A 959 2.27 7.17 -36.54
C VAL A 959 3.08 5.96 -37.00
N LEU A 960 2.85 5.52 -38.23
CA LEU A 960 3.62 4.47 -38.88
C LEU A 960 4.74 5.14 -39.69
N ARG A 961 6.00 4.85 -39.35
CA ARG A 961 7.19 5.44 -39.97
C ARG A 961 8.18 4.36 -40.39
N GLY A 962 9.06 4.67 -41.33
CA GLY A 962 10.17 3.80 -41.69
C GLY A 962 10.86 4.27 -42.97
N ASP A 963 11.96 3.61 -43.31
CA ASP A 963 12.64 3.75 -44.60
C ASP A 963 12.38 2.54 -45.51
N THR A 964 13.05 2.48 -46.67
CA THR A 964 12.84 1.44 -47.69
C THR A 964 13.71 0.20 -47.51
N ALA A 965 14.44 0.04 -46.41
CA ALA A 965 15.27 -1.14 -46.14
C ALA A 965 14.45 -2.36 -45.69
N GLY A 966 13.24 -2.14 -45.16
CA GLY A 966 12.33 -3.18 -44.67
C GLY A 966 10.86 -2.79 -44.82
N THR A 967 9.99 -3.56 -44.17
CA THR A 967 8.53 -3.32 -44.18
C THR A 967 7.93 -3.56 -42.81
N GLY A 968 6.87 -2.83 -42.47
CA GLY A 968 6.09 -3.05 -41.27
C GLY A 968 4.73 -3.65 -41.59
N GLU A 969 4.14 -4.40 -40.66
CA GLU A 969 2.79 -4.95 -40.78
C GLU A 969 2.08 -4.96 -39.42
N ILE A 970 0.88 -4.37 -39.37
CA ILE A 970 -0.08 -4.55 -38.28
C ILE A 970 -1.16 -5.54 -38.75
N ALA A 971 -1.05 -6.77 -38.24
CA ALA A 971 -1.97 -7.87 -38.51
C ALA A 971 -3.01 -8.06 -37.39
N GLY A 972 -2.73 -7.52 -36.20
CA GLY A 972 -3.76 -7.29 -35.17
C GLY A 972 -4.77 -6.22 -35.58
N ALA A 973 -5.92 -6.17 -34.91
CA ALA A 973 -6.89 -5.09 -35.11
C ALA A 973 -6.40 -3.76 -34.50
N ILE A 974 -6.67 -2.66 -35.20
CA ILE A 974 -6.65 -1.29 -34.70
C ILE A 974 -8.11 -0.87 -34.41
N ILE A 975 -8.34 -0.46 -33.17
CA ILE A 975 -9.66 -0.09 -32.63
C ILE A 975 -9.65 1.38 -32.16
N ASP A 976 -10.82 1.92 -31.80
CA ASP A 976 -10.90 3.17 -31.05
C ASP A 976 -10.73 2.92 -29.52
N PRO A 977 -10.24 3.91 -28.75
CA PRO A 977 -10.28 3.86 -27.28
C PRO A 977 -11.72 3.78 -26.76
N HIS A 978 -11.95 3.12 -25.62
CA HIS A 978 -13.25 3.17 -24.96
C HIS A 978 -13.56 4.59 -24.43
N ASP A 979 -14.76 5.08 -24.73
CA ASP A 979 -15.43 6.17 -24.01
C ASP A 979 -16.95 5.98 -24.02
N ARG A 980 -17.67 6.64 -23.09
CA ARG A 980 -19.14 6.56 -22.99
C ARG A 980 -19.91 7.39 -24.01
N ALA A 981 -19.23 8.26 -24.77
CA ALA A 981 -19.84 9.21 -25.69
C ALA A 981 -19.79 8.75 -27.16
N GLY A 982 -19.00 7.71 -27.47
CA GLY A 982 -18.68 7.30 -28.83
C GLY A 982 -17.83 8.34 -29.58
N LYS A 983 -16.95 9.08 -28.88
CA LYS A 983 -16.24 10.24 -29.46
C LYS A 983 -14.73 10.10 -29.56
N ALA A 984 -14.09 9.46 -28.59
CA ALA A 984 -12.67 9.22 -28.62
C ALA A 984 -12.31 8.25 -29.75
N SER A 985 -11.33 8.60 -30.57
CA SER A 985 -11.01 7.88 -31.81
C SER A 985 -9.51 7.68 -32.02
N THR A 986 -9.15 6.63 -32.75
CA THR A 986 -7.78 6.33 -33.19
C THR A 986 -7.59 6.74 -34.64
N SER A 987 -6.70 7.69 -34.87
CA SER A 987 -6.20 8.08 -36.19
C SER A 987 -4.91 7.32 -36.54
N VAL A 988 -4.62 7.18 -37.83
CA VAL A 988 -3.42 6.48 -38.35
C VAL A 988 -2.68 7.40 -39.32
N VAL A 989 -1.39 7.61 -39.13
CA VAL A 989 -0.58 8.47 -39.99
C VAL A 989 0.61 7.70 -40.55
N LYS A 990 0.58 7.38 -41.85
CA LYS A 990 1.72 6.77 -42.55
C LYS A 990 2.66 7.87 -43.06
N SER A 991 3.88 7.87 -42.54
CA SER A 991 4.97 8.81 -42.83
C SER A 991 6.28 8.08 -43.17
N GLY A 992 7.33 8.80 -43.58
CA GLY A 992 8.59 8.20 -44.05
C GLY A 992 8.46 7.49 -45.40
N SER A 993 9.59 7.17 -46.04
CA SER A 993 9.63 6.59 -47.39
C SER A 993 9.23 5.11 -47.45
N GLY A 994 9.28 4.39 -46.32
CA GLY A 994 9.02 2.95 -46.26
C GLY A 994 7.57 2.52 -46.52
N THR A 995 7.35 1.20 -46.44
CA THR A 995 6.03 0.56 -46.58
C THR A 995 5.53 0.01 -45.24
N TRP A 996 4.29 0.32 -44.88
CA TRP A 996 3.55 -0.37 -43.82
C TRP A 996 2.29 -1.02 -44.37
N THR A 997 1.98 -2.21 -43.86
CA THR A 997 0.82 -3.00 -44.24
C THR A 997 -0.20 -3.06 -43.09
N LEU A 998 -1.47 -2.83 -43.39
CA LEU A 998 -2.59 -3.15 -42.51
C LEU A 998 -3.26 -4.42 -43.04
N SER A 999 -3.21 -5.50 -42.26
CA SER A 999 -3.79 -6.80 -42.63
C SER A 999 -4.80 -7.35 -41.62
N GLY A 1000 -4.91 -6.71 -40.45
CA GLY A 1000 -6.00 -6.94 -39.51
C GLY A 1000 -7.38 -6.53 -40.05
N ALA A 1001 -8.42 -6.82 -39.27
CA ALA A 1001 -9.75 -6.27 -39.47
C ALA A 1001 -9.94 -5.11 -38.47
N ASN A 1002 -9.97 -3.88 -38.99
CA ASN A 1002 -9.87 -2.66 -38.20
C ASN A 1002 -11.23 -2.01 -37.98
N THR A 1003 -11.41 -1.35 -36.83
CA THR A 1003 -12.67 -0.70 -36.44
C THR A 1003 -12.47 0.73 -35.92
N HIS A 1004 -11.27 1.30 -36.03
CA HIS A 1004 -11.06 2.70 -35.68
C HIS A 1004 -11.86 3.64 -36.60
N SER A 1005 -12.35 4.75 -36.06
CA SER A 1005 -13.11 5.78 -36.78
C SER A 1005 -12.28 7.03 -37.10
N GLY A 1006 -11.13 7.20 -36.44
CA GLY A 1006 -10.25 8.35 -36.65
C GLY A 1006 -9.57 8.33 -38.04
N PRO A 1007 -9.20 9.51 -38.56
CA PRO A 1007 -8.71 9.65 -39.94
C PRO A 1007 -7.39 8.90 -40.20
N THR A 1008 -7.27 8.35 -41.39
CA THR A 1008 -6.05 7.76 -41.95
C THR A 1008 -5.39 8.75 -42.89
N ARG A 1009 -4.13 9.12 -42.64
CA ARG A 1009 -3.36 10.03 -43.52
C ARG A 1009 -2.11 9.34 -44.04
N VAL A 1010 -1.99 9.22 -45.36
CA VAL A 1010 -0.79 8.69 -46.02
C VAL A 1010 -0.01 9.88 -46.57
N THR A 1011 0.95 10.37 -45.78
CA THR A 1011 1.70 11.60 -46.10
C THR A 1011 2.99 11.33 -46.87
N GLN A 1012 3.60 10.14 -46.68
CA GLN A 1012 4.80 9.70 -47.39
C GLN A 1012 4.86 8.17 -47.52
N GLY A 1013 5.53 7.68 -48.56
CA GLY A 1013 5.74 6.24 -48.79
C GLY A 1013 4.43 5.49 -49.08
N VAL A 1014 4.40 4.21 -48.72
CA VAL A 1014 3.27 3.31 -49.06
C VAL A 1014 2.52 2.84 -47.81
N LEU A 1015 1.19 3.01 -47.81
CA LEU A 1015 0.28 2.26 -46.93
C LEU A 1015 -0.37 1.14 -47.76
N SER A 1016 -0.10 -0.12 -47.43
CA SER A 1016 -0.68 -1.27 -48.11
C SER A 1016 -1.83 -1.87 -47.29
N LEU A 1017 -2.94 -2.18 -47.94
CA LEU A 1017 -4.11 -2.82 -47.35
C LEU A 1017 -4.20 -4.26 -47.86
N SER A 1018 -4.28 -5.26 -46.97
CA SER A 1018 -4.33 -6.69 -47.37
C SER A 1018 -5.73 -7.29 -47.44
N ASN A 1019 -6.76 -6.57 -46.99
CA ASN A 1019 -8.15 -7.01 -47.09
C ASN A 1019 -9.15 -5.84 -47.07
N ALA A 1020 -10.41 -6.09 -47.44
CA ALA A 1020 -11.48 -5.09 -47.49
C ALA A 1020 -11.77 -4.36 -46.16
N ARG A 1021 -11.41 -4.95 -45.01
CA ARG A 1021 -11.57 -4.38 -43.65
C ARG A 1021 -10.24 -3.91 -43.03
N SER A 1022 -9.22 -3.65 -43.86
CA SER A 1022 -7.96 -3.04 -43.39
C SER A 1022 -8.14 -1.58 -42.95
N LEU A 1023 -9.27 -0.98 -43.31
CA LEU A 1023 -9.82 0.26 -42.77
C LEU A 1023 -11.29 -0.01 -42.39
N SER A 1024 -11.92 0.89 -41.62
CA SER A 1024 -13.35 0.82 -41.32
C SER A 1024 -14.19 1.62 -42.32
N ASP A 1025 -15.45 1.23 -42.53
CA ASP A 1025 -16.41 1.95 -43.37
C ASP A 1025 -16.61 3.43 -42.97
N SER A 1026 -16.34 3.79 -41.70
CA SER A 1026 -16.43 5.18 -41.17
C SER A 1026 -15.11 5.96 -41.27
N THR A 1027 -14.02 5.35 -41.74
CA THR A 1027 -12.71 6.02 -41.83
C THR A 1027 -12.73 7.16 -42.86
N GLU A 1028 -12.22 8.33 -42.48
CA GLU A 1028 -11.72 9.34 -43.43
C GLU A 1028 -10.31 8.95 -43.89
N ILE A 1029 -10.02 9.01 -45.20
CA ILE A 1029 -8.66 8.81 -45.72
C ILE A 1029 -8.20 9.97 -46.62
N ASP A 1030 -6.98 10.46 -46.38
CA ASP A 1030 -6.28 11.47 -47.19
C ASP A 1030 -4.91 10.94 -47.61
N ILE A 1031 -4.56 11.08 -48.90
CA ILE A 1031 -3.31 10.62 -49.48
C ILE A 1031 -2.62 11.84 -50.10
N SER A 1032 -1.50 12.27 -49.54
CA SER A 1032 -0.76 13.44 -50.00
C SER A 1032 -0.08 13.19 -51.36
N ALA A 1033 0.20 14.24 -52.13
CA ALA A 1033 0.91 14.10 -53.40
C ALA A 1033 2.27 13.41 -53.22
N GLY A 1034 2.51 12.34 -54.01
CA GLY A 1034 3.73 11.53 -53.93
C GLY A 1034 3.72 10.42 -52.88
N ALA A 1035 2.66 10.28 -52.08
CA ALA A 1035 2.40 9.09 -51.27
C ALA A 1035 1.57 8.05 -52.05
N THR A 1036 1.36 6.85 -51.50
CA THR A 1036 0.58 5.79 -52.16
C THR A 1036 -0.23 4.94 -51.19
N LEU A 1037 -1.51 4.73 -51.52
CA LEU A 1037 -2.34 3.67 -50.97
C LEU A 1037 -2.30 2.46 -51.92
N GLU A 1038 -1.97 1.29 -51.40
CA GLU A 1038 -1.82 0.06 -52.18
C GLU A 1038 -2.90 -0.96 -51.77
N LEU A 1039 -3.82 -1.27 -52.68
CA LEU A 1039 -4.97 -2.13 -52.44
C LEU A 1039 -4.62 -3.60 -52.80
N ASN A 1040 -3.81 -4.23 -51.97
CA ASN A 1040 -3.31 -5.60 -52.14
C ASN A 1040 -4.31 -6.67 -51.69
N PHE A 1041 -5.53 -6.59 -52.23
CA PHE A 1041 -6.60 -7.58 -52.11
C PHE A 1041 -7.46 -7.59 -53.38
N THR A 1042 -8.40 -8.54 -53.48
CA THR A 1042 -9.46 -8.52 -54.50
C THR A 1042 -10.80 -8.23 -53.81
N GLY A 1043 -11.55 -7.26 -54.31
CA GLY A 1043 -12.82 -6.81 -53.72
C GLY A 1043 -12.86 -5.29 -53.51
N GLU A 1044 -13.77 -4.84 -52.65
CA GLU A 1044 -14.01 -3.43 -52.33
C GLU A 1044 -13.83 -3.17 -50.82
N ALA A 1045 -13.04 -2.15 -50.47
CA ALA A 1045 -13.07 -1.51 -49.15
C ALA A 1045 -13.97 -0.27 -49.20
N ARG A 1046 -14.60 0.09 -48.08
CA ARG A 1046 -15.44 1.30 -47.95
C ARG A 1046 -14.79 2.33 -47.03
N VAL A 1047 -15.07 3.60 -47.30
CA VAL A 1047 -14.64 4.76 -46.48
C VAL A 1047 -15.72 5.85 -46.53
N GLU A 1048 -15.86 6.61 -45.45
CA GLU A 1048 -16.81 7.72 -45.36
C GLU A 1048 -16.33 8.91 -46.20
N LYS A 1049 -15.02 9.19 -46.15
CA LYS A 1049 -14.41 10.33 -46.86
C LYS A 1049 -13.10 9.89 -47.51
N LEU A 1050 -12.88 10.40 -48.72
CA LEU A 1050 -11.65 10.25 -49.49
C LEU A 1050 -11.16 11.63 -49.91
N PHE A 1051 -9.88 11.90 -49.68
CA PHE A 1051 -9.16 13.08 -50.13
C PHE A 1051 -7.90 12.65 -50.89
N PHE A 1052 -7.57 13.40 -51.93
CA PHE A 1052 -6.27 13.33 -52.62
C PHE A 1052 -5.61 14.69 -52.48
N ASP A 1053 -4.43 14.76 -51.90
CA ASP A 1053 -3.70 16.01 -51.65
C ASP A 1053 -4.57 17.06 -50.93
N GLY A 1054 -5.29 16.64 -49.88
CA GLY A 1054 -6.23 17.47 -49.12
C GLY A 1054 -7.52 17.88 -49.87
N LYS A 1055 -7.73 17.43 -51.12
CA LYS A 1055 -8.91 17.79 -51.93
C LYS A 1055 -9.96 16.67 -51.87
N PRO A 1056 -11.20 16.96 -51.41
CA PRO A 1056 -12.24 15.93 -51.25
C PRO A 1056 -12.69 15.37 -52.59
N GLN A 1057 -12.82 14.05 -52.65
CA GLN A 1057 -13.31 13.33 -53.82
C GLN A 1057 -14.83 13.09 -53.75
N PRO A 1058 -15.55 13.05 -54.89
CA PRO A 1058 -16.98 12.72 -54.92
C PRO A 1058 -17.27 11.27 -54.48
N ALA A 1059 -18.55 10.92 -54.29
CA ALA A 1059 -18.96 9.54 -54.09
C ALA A 1059 -18.62 8.70 -55.34
N GLY A 1060 -18.13 7.47 -55.18
CA GLY A 1060 -17.68 6.66 -56.31
C GLY A 1060 -16.66 5.56 -55.98
N ARG A 1061 -16.15 4.92 -57.04
CA ARG A 1061 -15.16 3.84 -56.98
C ARG A 1061 -13.80 4.36 -57.43
N TYR A 1062 -12.76 4.07 -56.66
CA TYR A 1062 -11.40 4.56 -56.87
C TYR A 1062 -10.44 3.37 -56.92
N ASP A 1063 -9.64 3.28 -57.99
CA ASP A 1063 -8.73 2.15 -58.25
C ASP A 1063 -7.43 2.59 -58.94
N ALA A 1064 -6.53 1.65 -59.18
CA ALA A 1064 -5.25 1.90 -59.84
C ALA A 1064 -5.35 2.28 -61.34
N LYS A 1065 -6.56 2.29 -61.94
CA LYS A 1065 -6.80 2.72 -63.32
C LYS A 1065 -7.29 4.16 -63.39
N ASN A 1066 -8.18 4.56 -62.48
CA ASN A 1066 -8.76 5.91 -62.46
C ASN A 1066 -8.06 6.89 -61.50
N SER A 1067 -7.30 6.38 -60.53
CA SER A 1067 -6.54 7.19 -59.55
C SER A 1067 -5.06 6.80 -59.48
N PRO A 1068 -4.36 6.59 -60.63
CA PRO A 1068 -3.04 5.95 -60.66
C PRO A 1068 -1.92 6.73 -59.97
N GLU A 1069 -2.11 8.01 -59.65
CA GLU A 1069 -1.14 8.84 -58.91
C GLU A 1069 -1.14 8.55 -57.41
N PHE A 1070 -2.28 8.11 -56.86
CA PHE A 1070 -2.49 7.92 -55.41
C PHE A 1070 -2.76 6.45 -55.03
N ILE A 1071 -3.32 5.65 -55.94
CA ILE A 1071 -3.76 4.27 -55.69
C ILE A 1071 -3.02 3.27 -56.58
N LYS A 1072 -2.59 2.16 -55.98
CA LYS A 1072 -2.01 0.97 -56.63
C LYS A 1072 -2.73 -0.31 -56.17
N GLY A 1073 -2.34 -1.47 -56.71
CA GLY A 1073 -2.89 -2.78 -56.33
C GLY A 1073 -4.08 -3.23 -57.19
N THR A 1074 -4.77 -4.27 -56.73
CA THR A 1074 -5.89 -4.95 -57.44
C THR A 1074 -7.27 -4.68 -56.86
N GLY A 1075 -7.34 -4.14 -55.63
CA GLY A 1075 -8.59 -3.81 -54.96
C GLY A 1075 -9.20 -2.49 -55.44
N VAL A 1076 -10.39 -2.20 -54.94
CA VAL A 1076 -11.13 -0.96 -55.19
C VAL A 1076 -11.48 -0.30 -53.85
N LEU A 1077 -11.39 1.02 -53.79
CA LEU A 1077 -11.84 1.84 -52.67
C LEU A 1077 -13.15 2.53 -53.07
N THR A 1078 -14.24 2.24 -52.36
CA THR A 1078 -15.57 2.79 -52.63
C THR A 1078 -15.91 3.84 -51.57
N LYS A 1079 -16.02 5.11 -51.98
CA LYS A 1079 -16.59 6.17 -51.13
C LYS A 1079 -18.11 6.20 -51.30
N GLY A 1080 -18.82 6.29 -50.17
CA GLY A 1080 -20.28 6.45 -50.09
C GLY A 1080 -20.80 7.78 -50.65
#